data_AF-T0PP94-F1
#
_entry.id   AF-T0PP94-F1
#
_cell.length_a   1.000
_cell.length_b   1.000
_cell.length_c   1.000
_cell.angle_alpha   90.00
_cell.angle_beta   90.00
_cell.angle_gamma   90.00
#
_symmetry.space_group_name_H-M   'P 1'
#
loop_
_entity.id
_entity.type
_entity.pdbx_description
1 polymer ?
#
loop_
_entity_poly.entity_id
_entity_poly.type
_entity_poly.pdbx_seq_one_letter_code
_entity_poly.pdbx_strand_id
1 'polypeptide(L)'
;MTSPIIDIGLNLTHGQFRKDLKAVLDRAVAANVSTLVATGTDLKASHATIALIRRLQKERIGARLVCTVGVHPHNASSTSPDLVASLRSLMEGNRDVAVAVGECGLDFNRDFSPRDVQIDVFRSQVELACELGLPLFCHERDAHDDFVRVLLPFLETGRLRPDRVVVHCFTGSEAALKKYVGFGFYIGLTGFIAMPGRGAHLRPLLRSIPSKQLMVETDAPFMHPSQKRVRCEPSDIHAVLNTIADAVGTTPEVVAATTTANAVRFFQLAPAPPALAAVAAPVSIDGSLYEGGGQILRLAAPLAVLCNVPLTVHSIRHNRPKPGLARQHLGGLELLQTISQASFEGLALLSTSVSLRPSASPPTGTSFAKDLQGAGSVSLVLQGVLPLLLLSRATPTTLKLRGGTHVPFSPPMDFWTSGLAQPLAKMGISYEIALEACGFMPLGRGHVTVSVAPVSVIQPLQLTTKSREIARVQSHVVVYAAGASAATVDACHHHLKIALTTALGPHPVIESHGTVQAFKAKGGPKIALHVTVETTHGNVFTGSCIAATSVASAVDSVIAELRRGWDSDACVDEHIADNLLVYMALATGASALRVPRTTSSQHIEAALHVIQAMTGVPFTILPDGNSRILACPGRQPQKTH
;
A
#
# COMPACT_ATOMS: atom_id res chain seq x y z
N MET A 1 13.02 -11.67 17.36
CA MET A 1 11.59 -11.43 17.06
C MET A 1 11.48 -10.58 15.79
N THR A 2 10.74 -11.02 14.76
CA THR A 2 10.72 -10.40 13.40
C THR A 2 9.44 -9.63 13.06
N SER A 3 8.37 -9.74 13.86
CA SER A 3 7.09 -9.06 13.62
C SER A 3 7.04 -7.69 14.31
N PRO A 4 6.60 -6.61 13.62
CA PRO A 4 6.45 -5.30 14.23
C PRO A 4 5.45 -5.35 15.38
N ILE A 5 5.71 -4.60 16.45
CA ILE A 5 4.90 -4.54 17.66
C ILE A 5 4.22 -3.18 17.73
N ILE A 6 2.92 -3.19 18.07
CA ILE A 6 2.17 -1.99 18.41
C ILE A 6 1.98 -1.97 19.92
N ASP A 7 2.52 -0.95 20.58
CA ASP A 7 2.22 -0.63 21.97
C ASP A 7 0.95 0.23 22.00
N ILE A 8 -0.16 -0.36 22.46
CA ILE A 8 -1.48 0.29 22.38
C ILE A 8 -1.71 1.38 23.43
N GLY A 9 -0.81 1.57 24.39
CA GLY A 9 -0.99 2.52 25.49
C GLY A 9 0.30 2.87 26.22
N LEU A 10 0.67 4.15 26.20
CA LEU A 10 1.80 4.70 26.96
C LEU A 10 1.65 6.21 27.21
N ASN A 11 2.21 6.67 28.33
CA ASN A 11 2.17 8.06 28.78
C ASN A 11 3.39 8.86 28.29
N LEU A 12 3.50 9.06 26.97
CA LEU A 12 4.70 9.60 26.32
C LEU A 12 5.10 11.03 26.78
N THR A 13 4.13 11.84 27.20
CA THR A 13 4.35 13.20 27.71
C THR A 13 4.76 13.25 29.18
N HIS A 14 4.83 12.10 29.87
CA HIS A 14 5.17 12.04 31.28
C HIS A 14 6.59 12.58 31.55
N GLY A 15 6.75 13.27 32.69
CA GLY A 15 8.00 13.97 33.04
C GLY A 15 9.25 13.09 33.08
N GLN A 16 9.08 11.78 33.32
CA GLN A 16 10.18 10.80 33.32
C GLN A 16 10.90 10.71 31.95
N PHE A 17 10.21 10.97 30.83
CA PHE A 17 10.81 10.93 29.50
C PHE A 17 11.47 12.24 29.06
N ARG A 18 11.31 13.34 29.82
CA ARG A 18 11.66 14.70 29.34
C ARG A 18 13.11 14.86 28.89
N LYS A 19 14.06 14.14 29.52
CA LYS A 19 15.50 14.30 29.27
C LYS A 19 16.04 13.41 28.15
N ASP A 20 15.40 12.27 27.89
CA ASP A 20 15.94 11.20 27.06
C ASP A 20 14.91 10.57 26.11
N LEU A 21 13.77 11.24 25.89
CA LEU A 21 12.67 10.75 25.05
C LEU A 21 13.15 10.23 23.68
N LYS A 22 14.05 10.94 23.01
CA LYS A 22 14.59 10.48 21.73
C LYS A 22 15.30 9.14 21.86
N ALA A 23 16.16 8.98 22.87
CA ALA A 23 16.87 7.73 23.10
C ALA A 23 15.92 6.58 23.47
N VAL A 24 14.83 6.87 24.19
CA VAL A 24 13.76 5.91 24.51
C VAL A 24 13.06 5.45 23.24
N LEU A 25 12.73 6.39 22.34
CA LEU A 25 12.12 6.07 21.05
C LEU A 25 13.08 5.30 20.13
N ASP A 26 14.36 5.66 20.10
CA ASP A 26 15.39 4.92 19.34
C ASP A 26 15.50 3.47 19.84
N ARG A 27 15.45 3.25 21.17
CA ARG A 27 15.39 1.90 21.76
C ARG A 27 14.10 1.15 21.42
N ALA A 28 12.96 1.82 21.41
CA ALA A 28 11.69 1.23 21.01
C ALA A 28 11.74 0.72 19.56
N VAL A 29 12.28 1.54 18.65
CA VAL A 29 12.48 1.17 17.23
C VAL A 29 13.45 -0.01 17.10
N ALA A 30 14.59 0.03 17.80
CA ALA A 30 15.55 -1.08 17.81
C ALA A 30 14.94 -2.38 18.37
N ALA A 31 13.97 -2.26 19.28
CA ALA A 31 13.18 -3.36 19.82
C ALA A 31 11.97 -3.73 18.93
N ASN A 32 11.86 -3.21 17.71
CA ASN A 32 10.77 -3.47 16.76
C ASN A 32 9.37 -3.02 17.24
N VAL A 33 9.31 -2.07 18.16
CA VAL A 33 8.07 -1.37 18.56
C VAL A 33 7.83 -0.24 17.56
N SER A 34 7.11 -0.56 16.50
CA SER A 34 7.00 0.28 15.31
C SER A 34 5.90 1.32 15.40
N THR A 35 4.91 1.10 16.26
CA THR A 35 3.83 2.05 16.52
C THR A 35 3.60 2.20 18.02
N LEU A 36 3.51 3.46 18.46
CA LEU A 36 3.28 3.85 19.85
C LEU A 36 2.00 4.67 19.91
N VAL A 37 1.02 4.21 20.69
CA VAL A 37 -0.25 4.91 20.90
C VAL A 37 -0.18 5.68 22.23
N ALA A 38 0.14 6.97 22.15
CA ALA A 38 0.26 7.82 23.33
C ALA A 38 -1.11 8.15 23.94
N THR A 39 -1.26 7.93 25.24
CA THR A 39 -2.54 8.09 25.93
C THR A 39 -2.82 9.56 26.26
N GLY A 40 -4.00 10.05 25.87
CA GLY A 40 -4.56 11.32 26.35
C GLY A 40 -5.48 11.09 27.54
N THR A 41 -5.27 11.81 28.64
CA THR A 41 -6.01 11.62 29.91
C THR A 41 -6.90 12.81 30.30
N ASP A 42 -6.72 13.95 29.64
CA ASP A 42 -7.59 15.13 29.68
C ASP A 42 -7.32 15.99 28.42
N LEU A 43 -8.07 17.10 28.24
CA LEU A 43 -7.90 17.99 27.09
C LEU A 43 -6.49 18.61 27.00
N LYS A 44 -5.92 19.05 28.12
CA LYS A 44 -4.60 19.68 28.17
C LYS A 44 -3.50 18.67 27.82
N ALA A 45 -3.57 17.48 28.38
CA ALA A 45 -2.70 16.36 28.10
C ALA A 45 -2.83 15.93 26.63
N SER A 46 -4.04 15.84 26.10
CA SER A 46 -4.30 15.50 24.69
C SER A 46 -3.68 16.52 23.73
N HIS A 47 -3.85 17.82 23.99
CA HIS A 47 -3.17 18.87 23.23
C HIS A 47 -1.64 18.75 23.29
N ALA A 48 -1.08 18.53 24.49
CA ALA A 48 0.36 18.37 24.66
C ALA A 48 0.90 17.12 23.94
N THR A 49 0.16 16.01 23.99
CA THR A 49 0.50 14.76 23.29
C THR A 49 0.47 14.95 21.78
N ILE A 50 -0.57 15.56 21.24
CA ILE A 50 -0.65 15.88 19.80
C ILE A 50 0.52 16.79 19.40
N ALA A 51 0.77 17.88 20.14
CA ALA A 51 1.88 18.79 19.84
C ALA A 51 3.24 18.08 19.86
N LEU A 52 3.47 17.19 20.84
CA LEU A 52 4.67 16.38 20.93
C LEU A 52 4.81 15.46 19.71
N ILE A 53 3.74 14.75 19.34
CA ILE A 53 3.71 13.87 18.17
C ILE A 53 4.05 14.65 16.91
N ARG A 54 3.41 15.81 16.68
CA ARG A 54 3.68 16.67 15.52
C ARG A 54 5.13 17.12 15.45
N ARG A 55 5.73 17.46 16.60
CA ARG A 55 7.14 17.81 16.68
C ARG A 55 8.03 16.63 16.29
N LEU A 56 7.82 15.47 16.91
CA LEU A 56 8.62 14.27 16.67
C LEU A 56 8.47 13.72 15.24
N GLN A 57 7.29 13.87 14.63
CA GLN A 57 7.07 13.54 13.22
C GLN A 57 7.97 14.38 12.28
N LYS A 58 8.19 15.67 12.59
CA LYS A 58 9.12 16.53 11.83
C LYS A 58 10.58 16.10 12.01
N GLU A 59 10.92 15.54 13.17
CA GLU A 59 12.26 15.04 13.50
C GLU A 59 12.57 13.65 12.90
N ARG A 60 11.62 13.03 12.18
CA ARG A 60 11.77 11.73 11.50
C ARG A 60 12.17 10.57 12.42
N ILE A 61 11.51 10.46 13.56
CA ILE A 61 11.67 9.29 14.44
C ILE A 61 11.21 8.02 13.71
N GLY A 62 11.95 6.92 13.89
CA GLY A 62 11.71 5.63 13.19
C GLY A 62 10.46 4.86 13.63
N ALA A 63 9.61 5.42 14.49
CA ALA A 63 8.36 4.83 14.96
C ALA A 63 7.17 5.71 14.58
N ARG A 64 6.04 5.09 14.21
CA ARG A 64 4.78 5.79 14.06
C ARG A 64 4.23 6.18 15.43
N LEU A 65 3.87 7.44 15.59
CA LEU A 65 3.24 7.94 16.80
C LEU A 65 1.79 8.35 16.49
N VAL A 66 0.86 7.81 17.26
CA VAL A 66 -0.57 8.18 17.26
C VAL A 66 -1.01 8.34 18.71
N CYS A 67 -2.24 8.79 18.95
CA CYS A 67 -2.74 9.03 20.29
C CYS A 67 -4.22 8.74 20.44
N THR A 68 -4.63 8.56 21.69
CA THR A 68 -6.03 8.60 22.11
C THR A 68 -6.35 10.00 22.65
N VAL A 69 -7.61 10.42 22.56
CA VAL A 69 -8.08 11.70 23.10
C VAL A 69 -9.33 11.45 23.95
N GLY A 70 -9.28 11.85 25.22
CA GLY A 70 -10.36 11.60 26.17
C GLY A 70 -10.10 12.20 27.54
N VAL A 71 -10.98 11.85 28.48
CA VAL A 71 -10.89 12.23 29.90
C VAL A 71 -10.92 10.96 30.74
N HIS A 72 -9.79 10.74 31.43
CA HIS A 72 -9.62 9.67 32.40
C HIS A 72 -10.61 9.84 33.58
N PRO A 73 -11.19 8.76 34.14
CA PRO A 73 -12.18 8.85 35.22
C PRO A 73 -11.78 9.72 36.41
N HIS A 74 -10.52 9.70 36.82
CA HIS A 74 -9.98 10.58 37.87
C HIS A 74 -10.11 12.09 37.59
N ASN A 75 -10.21 12.50 36.33
CA ASN A 75 -10.31 13.90 35.91
C ASN A 75 -11.77 14.32 35.64
N ALA A 76 -12.75 13.43 35.82
CA ALA A 76 -14.14 13.66 35.45
C ALA A 76 -14.77 14.88 36.14
N SER A 77 -14.43 15.15 37.41
CA SER A 77 -14.94 16.33 38.13
C SER A 77 -14.35 17.66 37.67
N SER A 78 -13.27 17.63 36.87
CA SER A 78 -12.58 18.83 36.37
C SER A 78 -13.01 19.21 34.95
N THR A 79 -14.00 18.51 34.38
CA THR A 79 -14.45 18.77 33.00
C THR A 79 -15.33 19.99 32.91
N SER A 80 -15.23 20.71 31.78
CA SER A 80 -16.09 21.84 31.48
C SER A 80 -17.41 21.40 30.81
N PRO A 81 -18.47 22.22 30.84
CA PRO A 81 -19.73 21.91 30.17
C PRO A 81 -19.62 21.71 28.65
N ASP A 82 -18.60 22.28 28.00
CA ASP A 82 -18.33 22.14 26.57
C ASP A 82 -17.46 20.92 26.21
N LEU A 83 -17.14 20.04 27.17
CA LEU A 83 -16.22 18.91 27.01
C LEU A 83 -16.38 18.14 25.69
N VAL A 84 -17.60 17.71 25.36
CA VAL A 84 -17.87 16.91 24.17
C VAL A 84 -17.56 17.69 22.89
N ALA A 85 -17.87 18.99 22.87
CA ALA A 85 -17.56 19.86 21.73
C ALA A 85 -16.04 20.07 21.60
N SER A 86 -15.32 20.27 22.70
CA SER A 86 -13.86 20.44 22.69
C SER A 86 -13.15 19.17 22.25
N LEU A 87 -13.57 17.99 22.77
CA LEU A 87 -13.03 16.69 22.36
C LEU A 87 -13.30 16.44 20.87
N ARG A 88 -14.53 16.67 20.40
CA ARG A 88 -14.88 16.53 18.97
C ARG A 88 -13.98 17.39 18.09
N SER A 89 -13.88 18.67 18.41
CA SER A 89 -13.07 19.62 17.63
C SER A 89 -11.60 19.19 17.57
N LEU A 90 -11.04 18.78 18.71
CA LEU A 90 -9.65 18.31 18.80
C LEU A 90 -9.42 17.06 17.96
N MET A 91 -10.33 16.09 18.00
CA MET A 91 -10.22 14.84 17.25
C MET A 91 -10.43 15.03 15.76
N GLU A 92 -11.45 15.78 15.34
CA GLU A 92 -11.72 16.08 13.93
C GLU A 92 -10.57 16.85 13.28
N GLY A 93 -9.99 17.82 13.99
CA GLY A 93 -8.81 18.55 13.53
C GLY A 93 -7.52 17.73 13.47
N ASN A 94 -7.49 16.51 14.04
CA ASN A 94 -6.28 15.68 14.15
C ASN A 94 -6.53 14.20 13.82
N ARG A 95 -7.48 13.90 12.93
CA ARG A 95 -7.89 12.51 12.60
C ARG A 95 -6.78 11.61 12.08
N ASP A 96 -5.68 12.17 11.58
CA ASP A 96 -4.53 11.43 11.12
C ASP A 96 -3.65 10.88 12.26
N VAL A 97 -3.76 11.44 13.48
CA VAL A 97 -3.02 10.99 14.67
C VAL A 97 -3.89 10.65 15.87
N ALA A 98 -5.13 11.15 15.97
CA ALA A 98 -6.09 10.82 17.02
C ALA A 98 -6.96 9.62 16.61
N VAL A 99 -6.66 8.44 17.16
CA VAL A 99 -7.14 7.14 16.63
C VAL A 99 -8.21 6.46 17.50
N ALA A 100 -8.45 6.95 18.70
CA ALA A 100 -9.48 6.43 19.61
C ALA A 100 -9.97 7.51 20.57
N VAL A 101 -11.22 7.36 21.04
CA VAL A 101 -11.73 8.12 22.18
C VAL A 101 -11.27 7.42 23.46
N GLY A 102 -10.62 8.16 24.34
CA GLY A 102 -10.07 7.68 25.59
C GLY A 102 -8.68 8.23 25.87
N GLU A 103 -8.07 7.99 27.01
CA GLU A 103 -8.52 7.09 28.06
C GLU A 103 -9.82 7.57 28.71
N CYS A 104 -10.82 6.69 28.76
CA CYS A 104 -12.14 6.95 29.32
C CYS A 104 -12.61 5.72 30.10
N GLY A 105 -13.68 5.80 30.89
CA GLY A 105 -14.17 4.66 31.65
C GLY A 105 -14.41 5.01 33.11
N LEU A 106 -14.20 4.04 34.00
CA LEU A 106 -14.55 4.15 35.43
C LEU A 106 -13.41 3.64 36.32
N ASP A 107 -13.13 4.37 37.41
CA ASP A 107 -12.19 3.92 38.45
C ASP A 107 -12.80 4.20 39.84
N PHE A 108 -13.33 3.14 40.45
CA PHE A 108 -13.92 3.18 41.80
C PHE A 108 -12.96 2.71 42.89
N ASN A 109 -11.69 2.47 42.54
CA ASN A 109 -10.67 2.11 43.51
C ASN A 109 -10.15 3.36 44.22
N ARG A 110 -9.80 4.40 43.46
CA ARG A 110 -9.28 5.65 44.04
C ARG A 110 -10.33 6.74 44.23
N ASP A 111 -11.45 6.68 43.50
CA ASP A 111 -12.60 7.58 43.63
C ASP A 111 -12.22 9.08 43.65
N PHE A 112 -11.24 9.51 42.84
CA PHE A 112 -10.81 10.93 42.76
C PHE A 112 -11.86 11.87 42.14
N SER A 113 -12.88 11.32 41.49
CA SER A 113 -14.07 12.04 41.03
C SER A 113 -15.33 11.29 41.49
N PRO A 114 -16.45 11.96 41.81
CA PRO A 114 -17.70 11.32 42.18
C PRO A 114 -18.17 10.31 41.12
N ARG A 115 -18.70 9.17 41.54
CA ARG A 115 -19.02 8.04 40.65
C ARG A 115 -20.09 8.37 39.61
N ASP A 116 -21.10 9.13 40.00
CA ASP A 116 -22.14 9.67 39.11
C ASP A 116 -21.52 10.55 38.02
N VAL A 117 -20.60 11.44 38.39
CA VAL A 117 -19.87 12.29 37.43
C VAL A 117 -18.99 11.45 36.50
N GLN A 118 -18.28 10.43 37.02
CA GLN A 118 -17.50 9.51 36.16
C GLN A 118 -18.41 8.80 35.14
N ILE A 119 -19.57 8.32 35.58
CA ILE A 119 -20.56 7.63 34.74
C ILE A 119 -21.07 8.56 33.63
N ASP A 120 -21.42 9.80 33.95
CA ASP A 120 -21.95 10.75 32.98
C ASP A 120 -20.90 11.21 31.95
N VAL A 121 -19.67 11.45 32.40
CA VAL A 121 -18.53 11.77 31.52
C VAL A 121 -18.18 10.57 30.64
N PHE A 122 -18.17 9.36 31.18
CA PHE A 122 -17.92 8.15 30.39
C PHE A 122 -19.01 7.95 29.34
N ARG A 123 -20.29 8.05 29.71
CA ARG A 123 -21.42 7.93 28.78
C ARG A 123 -21.32 8.93 27.63
N SER A 124 -20.95 10.18 27.92
CA SER A 124 -20.79 11.24 26.92
C SER A 124 -19.64 10.93 25.95
N GLN A 125 -18.55 10.33 26.42
CA GLN A 125 -17.43 9.90 25.57
C GLN A 125 -17.79 8.67 24.71
N VAL A 126 -18.60 7.74 25.24
CA VAL A 126 -19.14 6.60 24.46
C VAL A 126 -20.01 7.10 23.32
N GLU A 127 -20.89 8.05 23.59
CA GLU A 127 -21.72 8.68 22.56
C GLU A 127 -20.88 9.36 21.48
N LEU A 128 -19.88 10.17 21.89
CA LEU A 128 -18.95 10.80 20.96
C LEU A 128 -18.21 9.77 20.08
N ALA A 129 -17.72 8.67 20.66
CA ALA A 129 -17.03 7.63 19.91
C ALA A 129 -17.94 6.98 18.86
N CYS A 130 -19.20 6.72 19.21
CA CYS A 130 -20.20 6.19 18.30
C CYS A 130 -20.45 7.14 17.11
N GLU A 131 -20.65 8.42 17.40
CA GLU A 131 -20.88 9.44 16.36
C GLU A 131 -19.67 9.63 15.43
N LEU A 132 -18.46 9.55 15.99
CA LEU A 132 -17.21 9.72 15.25
C LEU A 132 -16.73 8.46 14.53
N GLY A 133 -17.41 7.32 14.73
CA GLY A 133 -17.00 6.01 14.20
C GLY A 133 -15.64 5.54 14.73
N LEU A 134 -15.27 5.97 15.94
CA LEU A 134 -13.97 5.68 16.56
C LEU A 134 -14.08 4.60 17.64
N PRO A 135 -12.99 3.83 17.85
CA PRO A 135 -12.92 2.90 18.96
C PRO A 135 -12.80 3.61 20.32
N LEU A 136 -13.15 2.89 21.38
CA LEU A 136 -13.05 3.29 22.78
C LEU A 136 -11.85 2.63 23.45
N PHE A 137 -10.93 3.45 23.96
CA PHE A 137 -9.80 3.05 24.79
C PHE A 137 -10.20 3.20 26.26
N CYS A 138 -10.60 2.09 26.88
CA CYS A 138 -11.28 2.08 28.17
C CYS A 138 -10.41 1.62 29.33
N HIS A 139 -10.34 2.47 30.37
CA HIS A 139 -9.83 2.13 31.68
C HIS A 139 -10.97 1.67 32.58
N GLU A 140 -10.74 0.58 33.30
CA GLU A 140 -11.68 0.09 34.31
C GLU A 140 -10.93 -0.42 35.54
N ARG A 141 -11.38 0.04 36.72
CA ARG A 141 -10.90 -0.47 38.01
C ARG A 141 -12.03 -0.52 39.03
N ASP A 142 -12.31 -1.70 39.56
CA ASP A 142 -13.30 -1.96 40.61
C ASP A 142 -14.72 -1.41 40.29
N ALA A 143 -15.05 -1.30 39.00
CA ALA A 143 -16.27 -0.65 38.48
C ALA A 143 -16.97 -1.50 37.39
N HIS A 144 -16.68 -2.80 37.33
CA HIS A 144 -17.08 -3.71 36.27
C HIS A 144 -18.58 -3.66 35.89
N ASP A 145 -19.49 -3.77 36.86
CA ASP A 145 -20.92 -3.83 36.57
C ASP A 145 -21.45 -2.48 36.07
N ASP A 146 -20.98 -1.37 36.63
CA ASP A 146 -21.32 -0.02 36.19
C ASP A 146 -20.73 0.29 34.80
N PHE A 147 -19.52 -0.17 34.53
CA PHE A 147 -18.84 -0.02 33.24
C PHE A 147 -19.65 -0.69 32.12
N VAL A 148 -20.06 -1.96 32.34
CA VAL A 148 -20.92 -2.68 31.39
C VAL A 148 -22.28 -2.00 31.27
N ARG A 149 -22.86 -1.52 32.37
CA ARG A 149 -24.16 -0.84 32.35
C ARG A 149 -24.16 0.45 31.53
N VAL A 150 -23.03 1.17 31.46
CA VAL A 150 -22.90 2.35 30.59
C VAL A 150 -22.85 1.94 29.11
N LEU A 151 -22.14 0.86 28.76
CA LEU A 151 -21.97 0.43 27.38
C LEU A 151 -23.19 -0.31 26.80
N LEU A 152 -23.91 -1.04 27.65
CA LEU A 152 -24.98 -1.96 27.23
C LEU A 152 -26.04 -1.31 26.32
N PRO A 153 -26.60 -0.11 26.62
CA PRO A 153 -27.59 0.52 25.75
C PRO A 153 -27.06 0.82 24.33
N PHE A 154 -25.77 1.15 24.19
CA PHE A 154 -25.15 1.42 22.89
C PHE A 154 -24.88 0.13 22.11
N LEU A 155 -24.55 -0.96 22.81
CA LEU A 155 -24.36 -2.29 22.21
C LEU A 155 -25.70 -2.87 21.72
N GLU A 156 -26.75 -2.80 22.53
CA GLU A 156 -28.08 -3.33 22.20
C GLU A 156 -28.72 -2.60 21.01
N THR A 157 -28.49 -1.29 20.89
CA THR A 157 -28.95 -0.48 19.76
C THR A 157 -28.07 -0.62 18.50
N GLY A 158 -26.92 -1.29 18.60
CA GLY A 158 -25.94 -1.41 17.52
C GLY A 158 -25.16 -0.11 17.21
N ARG A 159 -25.36 0.96 18.00
CA ARG A 159 -24.59 2.22 17.89
C ARG A 159 -23.11 1.99 18.19
N LEU A 160 -22.82 1.11 19.16
CA LEU A 160 -21.48 0.64 19.49
C LEU A 160 -21.36 -0.81 19.07
N ARG A 161 -20.30 -1.12 18.31
CA ARG A 161 -19.96 -2.52 18.02
C ARG A 161 -19.00 -3.06 19.09
N PRO A 162 -19.11 -4.32 19.52
CA PRO A 162 -18.21 -4.84 20.55
C PRO A 162 -16.73 -4.85 20.15
N ASP A 163 -16.44 -5.03 18.86
CA ASP A 163 -15.08 -4.97 18.30
C ASP A 163 -14.47 -3.55 18.27
N ARG A 164 -15.18 -2.55 18.83
CA ARG A 164 -14.72 -1.16 18.99
C ARG A 164 -14.39 -0.79 20.44
N VAL A 165 -14.34 -1.76 21.36
CA VAL A 165 -13.96 -1.52 22.76
C VAL A 165 -12.69 -2.30 23.10
N VAL A 166 -11.70 -1.62 23.69
CA VAL A 166 -10.58 -2.27 24.37
C VAL A 166 -10.60 -1.88 25.84
N VAL A 167 -10.57 -2.88 26.73
CA VAL A 167 -10.27 -2.67 28.15
C VAL A 167 -8.76 -2.76 28.29
N HIS A 168 -8.09 -1.61 28.34
CA HIS A 168 -6.64 -1.54 28.43
C HIS A 168 -6.18 -1.73 29.88
N CYS A 169 -4.92 -2.11 30.07
CA CYS A 169 -4.30 -2.33 31.37
C CYS A 169 -5.14 -3.26 32.29
N PHE A 170 -5.66 -4.36 31.73
CA PHE A 170 -6.58 -5.25 32.43
C PHE A 170 -5.88 -5.93 33.62
N THR A 171 -6.46 -5.73 34.82
CA THR A 171 -6.03 -6.41 36.06
C THR A 171 -7.20 -6.97 36.87
N GLY A 172 -8.33 -7.25 36.19
CA GLY A 172 -9.57 -7.67 36.84
C GLY A 172 -9.65 -9.16 37.17
N SER A 173 -10.83 -9.59 37.62
CA SER A 173 -11.11 -10.99 37.95
C SER A 173 -11.45 -11.84 36.72
N GLU A 174 -11.44 -13.17 36.88
CA GLU A 174 -11.89 -14.10 35.83
C GLU A 174 -13.34 -13.85 35.40
N ALA A 175 -14.22 -13.48 36.35
CA ALA A 175 -15.61 -13.18 36.05
C ALA A 175 -15.74 -11.95 35.15
N ALA A 176 -14.98 -10.89 35.42
CA ALA A 176 -14.91 -9.70 34.58
C ALA A 176 -14.36 -10.04 33.19
N LEU A 177 -13.26 -10.81 33.13
CA LEU A 177 -12.64 -11.24 31.88
C LEU A 177 -13.61 -12.02 30.98
N LYS A 178 -14.31 -13.01 31.53
CA LYS A 178 -15.28 -13.82 30.78
C LYS A 178 -16.41 -12.97 30.20
N LYS A 179 -16.92 -12.00 30.96
CA LYS A 179 -17.94 -11.07 30.47
C LYS A 179 -17.40 -10.20 29.33
N TYR A 180 -16.24 -9.56 29.50
CA TYR A 180 -15.64 -8.71 28.45
C TYR A 180 -15.33 -9.49 27.17
N VAL A 181 -14.72 -10.67 27.30
CA VAL A 181 -14.47 -11.57 26.16
C VAL A 181 -15.79 -12.01 25.50
N GLY A 182 -16.80 -12.35 26.31
CA GLY A 182 -18.12 -12.78 25.84
C GLY A 182 -18.87 -11.71 25.05
N PHE A 183 -18.72 -10.42 25.42
CA PHE A 183 -19.24 -9.32 24.61
C PHE A 183 -18.49 -9.16 23.29
N GLY A 184 -17.22 -9.54 23.22
CA GLY A 184 -16.37 -9.36 22.03
C GLY A 184 -15.33 -8.25 22.17
N PHE A 185 -15.10 -7.73 23.39
CA PHE A 185 -14.14 -6.66 23.63
C PHE A 185 -12.70 -7.16 23.47
N TYR A 186 -11.79 -6.25 23.15
CA TYR A 186 -10.36 -6.49 23.22
C TYR A 186 -9.85 -6.33 24.67
N ILE A 187 -8.81 -7.08 25.03
CA ILE A 187 -8.15 -7.04 26.33
C ILE A 187 -6.69 -6.62 26.14
N GLY A 188 -6.33 -5.46 26.70
CA GLY A 188 -4.96 -4.95 26.75
C GLY A 188 -4.22 -5.45 27.99
N LEU A 189 -3.00 -5.98 27.79
CA LEU A 189 -2.15 -6.50 28.86
C LEU A 189 -0.83 -5.73 28.93
N THR A 190 -0.42 -5.42 30.16
CA THR A 190 0.83 -4.73 30.48
C THR A 190 1.88 -5.66 31.07
N GLY A 191 3.06 -5.12 31.40
CA GLY A 191 4.07 -5.80 32.22
C GLY A 191 3.57 -6.31 33.58
N PHE A 192 2.38 -5.91 34.02
CA PHE A 192 1.75 -6.43 35.23
C PHE A 192 1.70 -7.97 35.24
N ILE A 193 1.34 -8.62 34.13
CA ILE A 193 1.27 -10.10 34.04
C ILE A 193 2.63 -10.78 34.30
N ALA A 194 3.73 -10.08 34.00
CA ALA A 194 5.09 -10.58 34.17
C ALA A 194 5.58 -10.46 35.63
N MET A 195 4.90 -9.68 36.48
CA MET A 195 5.28 -9.51 37.88
C MET A 195 5.03 -10.80 38.68
N PRO A 196 6.06 -11.41 39.30
CA PRO A 196 5.91 -12.70 40.00
C PRO A 196 4.92 -12.71 41.17
N GLY A 197 4.65 -11.55 41.78
CA GLY A 197 3.67 -11.40 42.87
C GLY A 197 2.32 -10.91 42.35
N ARG A 198 2.16 -9.59 42.25
CA ARG A 198 0.87 -8.92 42.01
C ARG A 198 0.11 -9.42 40.78
N GLY A 199 0.80 -9.72 39.68
CA GLY A 199 0.16 -10.16 38.43
C GLY A 199 0.09 -11.66 38.20
N ALA A 200 0.60 -12.47 39.13
CA ALA A 200 0.61 -13.93 38.97
C ALA A 200 -0.79 -14.52 38.77
N HIS A 201 -1.81 -13.93 39.40
CA HIS A 201 -3.20 -14.37 39.32
C HIS A 201 -3.81 -14.27 37.91
N LEU A 202 -3.27 -13.42 37.01
CA LEU A 202 -3.78 -13.28 35.64
C LEU A 202 -3.22 -14.32 34.68
N ARG A 203 -2.04 -14.91 34.96
CA ARG A 203 -1.38 -15.84 34.03
C ARG A 203 -2.22 -17.06 33.68
N PRO A 204 -2.92 -17.72 34.63
CA PRO A 204 -3.82 -18.83 34.30
C PRO A 204 -4.98 -18.40 33.39
N LEU A 205 -5.41 -17.13 33.49
CA LEU A 205 -6.54 -16.59 32.75
C LEU A 205 -6.20 -16.24 31.29
N LEU A 206 -4.91 -16.11 30.94
CA LEU A 206 -4.48 -15.74 29.59
C LEU A 206 -4.96 -16.73 28.52
N ARG A 207 -5.09 -18.01 28.86
CA ARG A 207 -5.65 -19.05 27.97
C ARG A 207 -7.13 -18.86 27.67
N SER A 208 -7.85 -18.11 28.50
CA SER A 208 -9.27 -17.81 28.32
C SER A 208 -9.51 -16.62 27.39
N ILE A 209 -8.46 -15.90 26.98
CA ILE A 209 -8.56 -14.77 26.04
C ILE A 209 -8.37 -15.30 24.63
N PRO A 210 -9.36 -15.20 23.74
CA PRO A 210 -9.18 -15.54 22.34
C PRO A 210 -8.08 -14.68 21.72
N SER A 211 -7.18 -15.30 20.95
CA SER A 211 -6.03 -14.60 20.35
C SER A 211 -6.45 -13.37 19.52
N LYS A 212 -7.61 -13.44 18.85
CA LYS A 212 -8.21 -12.33 18.08
C LYS A 212 -8.69 -11.13 18.91
N GLN A 213 -8.76 -11.26 20.24
CA GLN A 213 -9.18 -10.22 21.19
C GLN A 213 -8.02 -9.72 22.07
N LEU A 214 -6.81 -10.22 21.86
CA LEU A 214 -5.66 -9.90 22.69
C LEU A 214 -4.89 -8.69 22.14
N MET A 215 -4.48 -7.78 23.00
CA MET A 215 -3.55 -6.68 22.68
C MET A 215 -2.49 -6.52 23.77
N VAL A 216 -1.39 -5.86 23.43
CA VAL A 216 -0.26 -5.62 24.35
C VAL A 216 0.05 -4.14 24.45
N GLU A 217 0.42 -3.72 25.65
CA GLU A 217 0.84 -2.35 25.93
C GLU A 217 1.94 -2.33 27.00
N THR A 218 2.65 -1.22 27.12
CA THR A 218 3.58 -1.04 28.24
C THR A 218 2.99 -0.24 29.39
N ASP A 219 2.05 0.67 29.10
CA ASP A 219 1.62 1.73 30.01
C ASP A 219 2.80 2.56 30.54
N ALA A 220 3.88 2.65 29.76
CA ALA A 220 5.12 3.29 30.17
C ALA A 220 4.89 4.78 30.51
N PRO A 221 5.50 5.33 31.58
CA PRO A 221 6.61 4.77 32.33
C PRO A 221 6.21 3.85 33.49
N PHE A 222 4.94 3.48 33.60
CA PHE A 222 4.41 2.61 34.65
C PHE A 222 4.47 1.14 34.24
N MET A 223 4.02 0.24 35.12
CA MET A 223 3.87 -1.20 34.85
C MET A 223 5.13 -1.94 34.36
N HIS A 224 6.32 -1.53 34.83
CA HIS A 224 7.56 -2.23 34.48
C HIS A 224 7.47 -3.74 34.86
N PRO A 225 7.82 -4.68 33.95
CA PRO A 225 7.66 -6.13 34.15
C PRO A 225 8.33 -6.72 35.41
N SER A 226 9.39 -6.06 35.89
CA SER A 226 10.08 -6.39 37.15
C SER A 226 9.80 -5.35 38.24
N GLN A 227 9.55 -5.83 39.45
CA GLN A 227 9.37 -4.98 40.65
C GLN A 227 10.66 -4.23 41.07
N LYS A 228 11.82 -4.61 40.53
CA LYS A 228 13.12 -4.01 40.89
C LYS A 228 13.42 -2.70 40.15
N ARG A 229 12.78 -2.47 38.99
CA ARG A 229 12.94 -1.23 38.20
C ARG A 229 11.65 -0.43 38.29
N VAL A 230 11.79 0.87 38.46
CA VAL A 230 10.66 1.79 38.63
C VAL A 230 10.13 2.29 37.28
N ARG A 231 11.01 2.52 36.31
CA ARG A 231 10.67 3.11 35.02
C ARG A 231 10.55 2.04 33.94
N CYS A 232 9.37 1.94 33.36
CA CYS A 232 9.08 1.18 32.15
C CYS A 232 9.39 2.02 30.90
N GLU A 233 9.80 1.34 29.83
CA GLU A 233 10.00 1.91 28.51
C GLU A 233 9.28 1.05 27.47
N PRO A 234 9.00 1.59 26.26
CA PRO A 234 8.27 0.83 25.25
C PRO A 234 8.97 -0.48 24.84
N SER A 235 10.31 -0.52 24.90
CA SER A 235 11.09 -1.74 24.64
C SER A 235 10.85 -2.86 25.66
N ASP A 236 10.31 -2.56 26.84
CA ASP A 236 10.01 -3.57 27.86
C ASP A 236 8.77 -4.43 27.49
N ILE A 237 8.04 -4.08 26.40
CA ILE A 237 6.89 -4.83 25.89
C ILE A 237 7.21 -6.29 25.56
N HIS A 238 8.47 -6.61 25.27
CA HIS A 238 8.93 -7.98 25.02
C HIS A 238 8.70 -8.91 26.22
N ALA A 239 8.75 -8.39 27.45
CA ALA A 239 8.43 -9.20 28.62
C ALA A 239 6.95 -9.57 28.68
N VAL A 240 6.07 -8.69 28.18
CA VAL A 240 4.63 -8.96 28.05
C VAL A 240 4.41 -10.08 27.01
N LEU A 241 5.02 -9.94 25.83
CA LEU A 241 4.95 -10.93 24.76
C LEU A 241 5.42 -12.31 25.23
N ASN A 242 6.58 -12.39 25.90
CA ASN A 242 7.12 -13.63 26.43
C ASN A 242 6.18 -14.25 27.47
N THR A 243 5.66 -13.45 28.40
CA THR A 243 4.76 -13.95 29.45
C THR A 243 3.46 -14.51 28.86
N ILE A 244 2.90 -13.85 27.84
CA ILE A 244 1.72 -14.37 27.12
C ILE A 244 2.07 -15.67 26.41
N ALA A 245 3.18 -15.69 25.66
CA ALA A 245 3.60 -16.84 24.88
C ALA A 245 3.77 -18.09 25.73
N ASP A 246 4.45 -17.95 26.88
CA ASP A 246 4.63 -19.01 27.87
C ASP A 246 3.30 -19.52 28.43
N ALA A 247 2.38 -18.60 28.76
CA ALA A 247 1.10 -18.97 29.34
C ALA A 247 0.19 -19.71 28.35
N VAL A 248 0.16 -19.30 27.07
CA VAL A 248 -0.73 -19.90 26.05
C VAL A 248 -0.08 -21.03 25.24
N GLY A 249 1.22 -21.28 25.42
CA GLY A 249 1.95 -22.35 24.71
C GLY A 249 2.21 -22.03 23.24
N THR A 250 2.63 -20.79 22.95
CA THR A 250 3.01 -20.34 21.59
C THR A 250 4.36 -19.59 21.64
N THR A 251 4.78 -18.96 20.53
CA THR A 251 6.00 -18.15 20.50
C THR A 251 5.69 -16.65 20.63
N PRO A 252 6.62 -15.83 21.19
CA PRO A 252 6.48 -14.38 21.26
C PRO A 252 6.22 -13.73 19.88
N GLU A 253 6.76 -14.29 18.81
CA GLU A 253 6.53 -13.83 17.43
C GLU A 253 5.06 -13.99 17.01
N VAL A 254 4.43 -15.12 17.34
CA VAL A 254 3.01 -15.35 17.02
C VAL A 254 2.13 -14.40 17.82
N VAL A 255 2.46 -14.16 19.10
CA VAL A 255 1.77 -13.17 19.93
C VAL A 255 1.90 -11.79 19.30
N ALA A 256 3.12 -11.33 19.00
CA ALA A 256 3.39 -10.04 18.39
C ALA A 256 2.63 -9.84 17.06
N ALA A 257 2.68 -10.82 16.16
CA ALA A 257 1.96 -10.77 14.89
C ALA A 257 0.43 -10.64 15.09
N THR A 258 -0.11 -11.42 16.03
CA THR A 258 -1.55 -11.44 16.31
C THR A 258 -2.00 -10.13 16.96
N THR A 259 -1.32 -9.68 18.00
CA THR A 259 -1.69 -8.46 18.74
C THR A 259 -1.51 -7.22 17.88
N THR A 260 -0.50 -7.19 17.01
CA THR A 260 -0.31 -6.12 16.02
C THR A 260 -1.45 -6.11 15.00
N ALA A 261 -1.84 -7.27 14.44
CA ALA A 261 -2.97 -7.34 13.52
C ALA A 261 -4.28 -6.88 14.19
N ASN A 262 -4.48 -7.22 15.46
CA ASN A 262 -5.62 -6.78 16.26
C ASN A 262 -5.61 -5.25 16.45
N ALA A 263 -4.49 -4.67 16.86
CA ALA A 263 -4.32 -3.24 17.04
C ALA A 263 -4.53 -2.45 15.74
N VAL A 264 -4.02 -2.93 14.60
CA VAL A 264 -4.25 -2.31 13.28
C VAL A 264 -5.74 -2.24 12.94
N ARG A 265 -6.47 -3.36 13.12
CA ARG A 265 -7.93 -3.38 12.86
C ARG A 265 -8.70 -2.48 13.81
N PHE A 266 -8.36 -2.51 15.09
CA PHE A 266 -9.05 -1.76 16.14
C PHE A 266 -8.92 -0.25 15.93
N PHE A 267 -7.69 0.26 15.86
CA PHE A 267 -7.37 1.67 15.68
C PHE A 267 -7.51 2.16 14.24
N GLN A 268 -7.90 1.28 13.29
CA GLN A 268 -8.05 1.60 11.87
C GLN A 268 -6.79 2.24 11.30
N LEU A 269 -5.63 1.75 11.73
CA LEU A 269 -4.35 2.31 11.33
C LEU A 269 -4.12 2.04 9.86
N ALA A 270 -3.81 3.10 9.10
CA ALA A 270 -3.18 2.93 7.81
C ALA A 270 -1.98 1.95 7.96
N PRO A 271 -1.73 1.05 7.02
CA PRO A 271 -0.52 0.25 7.03
C PRO A 271 0.68 1.19 7.16
N ALA A 272 1.65 0.85 8.00
CA ALA A 272 2.89 1.61 8.04
C ALA A 272 3.45 1.70 6.61
N PRO A 273 3.87 2.89 6.12
CA PRO A 273 4.57 2.97 4.85
C PRO A 273 5.71 1.97 4.97
N PRO A 274 5.78 0.98 4.09
CA PRO A 274 6.61 -0.15 4.38
C PRO A 274 8.05 0.36 4.26
N ALA A 275 8.81 0.35 5.37
CA ALA A 275 10.21 0.79 5.42
C ALA A 275 11.05 -0.12 4.52
N LEU A 276 11.30 0.33 3.28
CA LEU A 276 12.15 -0.41 2.35
C LEU A 276 13.53 -0.46 3.01
N ALA A 277 14.15 -1.64 3.06
CA ALA A 277 15.54 -1.72 3.47
C ALA A 277 16.31 -0.77 2.56
N ALA A 278 16.78 0.34 3.11
CA ALA A 278 17.55 1.31 2.35
C ALA A 278 18.79 0.58 1.85
N VAL A 279 18.99 0.58 0.53
CA VAL A 279 20.35 0.47 0.00
C VAL A 279 21.05 1.71 0.55
N ALA A 280 21.98 1.53 1.49
CA ALA A 280 22.54 2.62 2.30
C ALA A 280 23.40 3.64 1.53
N ALA A 281 23.49 3.54 0.20
CA ALA A 281 24.31 4.38 -0.65
C ALA A 281 23.50 4.95 -1.83
N PRO A 282 23.82 6.17 -2.31
CA PRO A 282 23.35 6.67 -3.59
C PRO A 282 23.58 5.63 -4.70
N VAL A 283 22.56 5.38 -5.52
CA VAL A 283 22.63 4.45 -6.64
C VAL A 283 22.96 5.22 -7.92
N SER A 284 23.95 4.75 -8.67
CA SER A 284 24.28 5.25 -10.01
C SER A 284 23.99 4.18 -11.05
N ILE A 285 23.22 4.51 -12.08
CA ILE A 285 22.86 3.58 -13.16
C ILE A 285 23.31 4.13 -14.51
N ASP A 286 23.98 3.29 -15.29
CA ASP A 286 24.32 3.58 -16.67
C ASP A 286 23.11 3.31 -17.58
N GLY A 287 22.55 4.39 -18.14
CA GLY A 287 21.41 4.37 -19.05
C GLY A 287 21.71 3.82 -20.45
N SER A 288 22.96 3.45 -20.74
CA SER A 288 23.36 2.76 -21.97
C SER A 288 23.22 1.24 -21.89
N LEU A 289 23.05 0.68 -20.69
CA LEU A 289 22.93 -0.76 -20.48
C LEU A 289 21.73 -1.36 -21.24
N TYR A 290 21.90 -2.63 -21.64
CA TYR A 290 20.92 -3.38 -22.44
C TYR A 290 20.56 -2.62 -23.72
N GLU A 291 19.28 -2.33 -23.96
CA GLU A 291 18.86 -1.61 -25.17
C GLU A 291 19.20 -0.11 -25.18
N GLY A 292 19.79 0.42 -24.11
CA GLY A 292 19.99 1.86 -23.94
C GLY A 292 18.68 2.64 -24.10
N GLY A 293 17.59 2.09 -23.56
CA GLY A 293 16.23 2.60 -23.71
C GLY A 293 15.80 3.54 -22.57
N GLY A 294 14.57 4.05 -22.68
CA GLY A 294 13.95 4.86 -21.62
C GLY A 294 13.43 4.08 -20.42
N GLN A 295 13.45 2.74 -20.48
CA GLN A 295 12.85 1.87 -19.46
C GLN A 295 13.59 1.96 -18.12
N ILE A 296 14.92 2.06 -18.15
CA ILE A 296 15.75 2.20 -16.95
C ILE A 296 15.27 3.37 -16.09
N LEU A 297 15.07 4.54 -16.70
CA LEU A 297 14.56 5.73 -16.00
C LEU A 297 13.17 5.52 -15.39
N ARG A 298 12.26 4.86 -16.13
CA ARG A 298 10.89 4.63 -15.69
C ARG A 298 10.79 3.67 -14.52
N LEU A 299 11.75 2.76 -14.35
CA LEU A 299 11.81 1.86 -13.20
C LEU A 299 12.62 2.46 -12.05
N ALA A 300 13.80 3.00 -12.35
CA ALA A 300 14.74 3.46 -11.33
C ALA A 300 14.20 4.66 -10.55
N ALA A 301 13.64 5.66 -11.22
CA ALA A 301 13.20 6.89 -10.56
C ALA A 301 12.06 6.68 -9.54
N PRO A 302 10.94 5.97 -9.84
CA PRO A 302 9.91 5.73 -8.84
C PRO A 302 10.40 4.80 -7.71
N LEU A 303 11.22 3.80 -8.03
CA LEU A 303 11.82 2.94 -7.01
C LEU A 303 12.76 3.72 -6.09
N ALA A 304 13.49 4.71 -6.60
CA ALA A 304 14.36 5.56 -5.80
C ALA A 304 13.56 6.38 -4.79
N VAL A 305 12.38 6.91 -5.19
CA VAL A 305 11.46 7.56 -4.24
C VAL A 305 10.91 6.57 -3.23
N LEU A 306 10.39 5.43 -3.68
CA LEU A 306 9.78 4.43 -2.78
C LEU A 306 10.81 3.89 -1.77
N CYS A 307 12.02 3.58 -2.24
CA CYS A 307 13.10 3.06 -1.41
C CYS A 307 13.83 4.15 -0.61
N ASN A 308 13.49 5.43 -0.84
CA ASN A 308 14.16 6.58 -0.26
C ASN A 308 15.69 6.57 -0.47
N VAL A 309 16.11 6.28 -1.72
CA VAL A 309 17.51 6.20 -2.13
C VAL A 309 17.81 7.30 -3.15
N PRO A 310 18.85 8.14 -2.97
CA PRO A 310 19.31 9.06 -4.00
C PRO A 310 19.75 8.29 -5.26
N LEU A 311 19.38 8.79 -6.44
CA LEU A 311 19.65 8.14 -7.71
C LEU A 311 20.34 9.11 -8.66
N THR A 312 21.32 8.61 -9.41
CA THR A 312 21.83 9.26 -10.62
C THR A 312 21.72 8.28 -11.79
N VAL A 313 21.16 8.71 -12.90
CA VAL A 313 21.16 7.97 -14.16
C VAL A 313 21.93 8.79 -15.19
N HIS A 314 23.03 8.24 -15.71
CA HIS A 314 23.84 8.87 -16.76
C HIS A 314 23.70 8.12 -18.09
N SER A 315 24.30 8.63 -19.17
CA SER A 315 24.26 8.01 -20.51
C SER A 315 22.83 7.71 -21.01
N ILE A 316 21.86 8.55 -20.63
CA ILE A 316 20.44 8.31 -20.91
C ILE A 316 20.23 8.19 -22.42
N ARG A 317 19.70 7.04 -22.86
CA ARG A 317 19.37 6.76 -24.26
C ARG A 317 20.56 6.94 -25.22
N HIS A 318 21.78 6.69 -24.75
CA HIS A 318 23.01 6.88 -25.52
C HIS A 318 22.97 6.21 -26.91
N ASN A 319 22.43 4.99 -26.98
CA ASN A 319 22.37 4.19 -28.22
C ASN A 319 21.20 4.57 -29.16
N ARG A 320 20.41 5.61 -28.83
CA ARG A 320 19.26 6.02 -29.65
C ARG A 320 19.63 7.20 -30.57
N PRO A 321 18.97 7.35 -31.74
CA PRO A 321 19.26 8.44 -32.68
C PRO A 321 19.13 9.85 -32.08
N LYS A 322 18.33 10.01 -31.03
CA LYS A 322 18.21 11.24 -30.23
C LYS A 322 18.47 10.89 -28.77
N PRO A 323 19.73 10.96 -28.31
CA PRO A 323 20.09 10.69 -26.92
C PRO A 323 19.41 11.62 -25.92
N GLY A 324 19.41 11.22 -24.66
CA GLY A 324 18.84 11.96 -23.54
C GLY A 324 17.32 11.87 -23.42
N LEU A 325 16.78 12.69 -22.51
CA LEU A 325 15.35 12.73 -22.19
C LEU A 325 14.50 13.16 -23.38
N ALA A 326 13.70 12.22 -23.93
CA ALA A 326 12.56 12.57 -24.78
C ALA A 326 11.35 13.05 -23.96
N ARG A 327 10.34 13.61 -24.62
CA ARG A 327 9.14 14.23 -24.00
C ARG A 327 8.43 13.34 -22.97
N GLN A 328 8.27 12.05 -23.26
CA GLN A 328 7.64 11.12 -22.31
C GLN A 328 8.50 10.87 -21.06
N HIS A 329 9.83 10.91 -21.18
CA HIS A 329 10.72 10.75 -20.02
C HIS A 329 10.68 12.00 -19.17
N LEU A 330 10.88 13.17 -19.78
CA LEU A 330 10.81 14.45 -19.09
C LEU A 330 9.46 14.61 -18.40
N GLY A 331 8.36 14.39 -19.14
CA GLY A 331 7.02 14.54 -18.60
C GLY A 331 6.71 13.56 -17.46
N GLY A 332 7.19 12.30 -17.56
CA GLY A 332 7.07 11.33 -16.48
C GLY A 332 7.87 11.71 -15.23
N LEU A 333 9.09 12.21 -15.39
CA LEU A 333 9.95 12.63 -14.28
C LEU A 333 9.45 13.92 -13.60
N GLU A 334 8.96 14.90 -14.37
CA GLU A 334 8.33 16.11 -13.82
C GLU A 334 7.04 15.77 -13.06
N LEU A 335 6.26 14.82 -13.57
CA LEU A 335 5.07 14.32 -12.86
C LEU A 335 5.48 13.60 -11.57
N LEU A 336 6.48 12.73 -11.63
CA LEU A 336 7.04 12.06 -10.45
C LEU A 336 7.56 13.06 -9.42
N GLN A 337 8.28 14.11 -9.85
CA GLN A 337 8.71 15.23 -9.01
C GLN A 337 7.51 15.89 -8.32
N THR A 338 6.46 16.18 -9.07
CA THR A 338 5.24 16.81 -8.52
C THR A 338 4.54 15.90 -7.50
N ILE A 339 4.43 14.60 -7.79
CA ILE A 339 3.78 13.63 -6.90
C ILE A 339 4.60 13.45 -5.62
N SER A 340 5.90 13.23 -5.74
CA SER A 340 6.79 12.85 -4.64
C SER A 340 7.41 14.02 -3.87
N GLN A 341 7.38 15.23 -4.44
CA GLN A 341 8.14 16.40 -3.95
C GLN A 341 9.66 16.18 -3.92
N ALA A 342 10.18 15.16 -4.63
CA ALA A 342 11.61 14.91 -4.72
C ALA A 342 12.34 16.05 -5.45
N SER A 343 13.60 16.28 -5.09
CA SER A 343 14.46 17.21 -5.81
C SER A 343 15.09 16.52 -7.01
N PHE A 344 15.19 17.23 -8.13
CA PHE A 344 15.77 16.73 -9.36
C PHE A 344 16.76 17.71 -9.96
N GLU A 345 17.81 17.18 -10.57
CA GLU A 345 18.78 17.88 -11.40
C GLU A 345 18.81 17.24 -12.79
N GLY A 346 18.96 18.04 -13.84
CA GLY A 346 19.03 17.55 -15.22
C GLY A 346 17.68 17.25 -15.88
N LEU A 347 16.55 17.76 -15.35
CA LEU A 347 15.24 17.65 -15.98
C LEU A 347 15.06 18.63 -17.15
N ALA A 348 15.76 18.36 -18.24
CA ALA A 348 15.62 19.10 -19.49
C ALA A 348 15.56 18.13 -20.67
N LEU A 349 14.88 18.52 -21.76
CA LEU A 349 14.89 17.73 -22.99
C LEU A 349 16.33 17.49 -23.45
N LEU A 350 16.59 16.28 -23.95
CA LEU A 350 17.91 15.81 -24.40
C LEU A 350 18.97 15.73 -23.29
N SER A 351 18.63 15.98 -22.02
CA SER A 351 19.56 15.73 -20.93
C SER A 351 19.98 14.26 -20.90
N THR A 352 21.28 14.03 -20.88
CA THR A 352 21.88 12.69 -20.85
C THR A 352 22.17 12.21 -19.43
N SER A 353 21.95 13.06 -18.43
CA SER A 353 22.08 12.73 -17.01
C SER A 353 20.95 13.34 -16.19
N VAL A 354 20.43 12.57 -15.23
CA VAL A 354 19.44 13.03 -14.26
C VAL A 354 19.85 12.54 -12.89
N SER A 355 19.79 13.42 -11.91
CA SER A 355 19.92 13.05 -10.50
C SER A 355 18.62 13.35 -9.77
N LEU A 356 18.25 12.49 -8.82
CA LEU A 356 17.11 12.67 -7.95
C LEU A 356 17.53 12.47 -6.49
N ARG A 357 16.97 13.30 -5.61
CA ARG A 357 17.00 13.14 -4.17
C ARG A 357 15.56 13.04 -3.65
N PRO A 358 15.15 11.88 -3.09
CA PRO A 358 13.81 11.72 -2.53
C PRO A 358 13.49 12.77 -1.45
N SER A 359 12.21 13.14 -1.36
CA SER A 359 11.72 13.95 -0.25
C SER A 359 11.38 13.05 0.93
N ALA A 360 11.58 13.55 2.15
CA ALA A 360 11.12 12.85 3.34
C ALA A 360 9.72 13.29 3.78
N SER A 361 9.16 14.33 3.15
CA SER A 361 7.77 14.71 3.39
C SER A 361 6.87 13.75 2.63
N PRO A 362 5.76 13.28 3.24
CA PRO A 362 4.82 12.43 2.54
C PRO A 362 4.23 13.16 1.32
N PRO A 363 4.01 12.45 0.20
CA PRO A 363 3.38 13.00 -0.99
C PRO A 363 2.04 13.70 -0.66
N THR A 364 1.84 14.95 -1.08
CA THR A 364 0.57 15.70 -0.90
C THR A 364 -0.25 15.78 -2.19
N GLY A 365 -1.58 15.94 -2.07
CA GLY A 365 -2.49 16.09 -3.22
C GLY A 365 -3.23 14.80 -3.62
N THR A 366 -4.38 14.94 -4.26
CA THR A 366 -5.22 13.82 -4.72
C THR A 366 -5.52 13.86 -6.21
N SER A 367 -5.08 14.92 -6.90
CA SER A 367 -5.31 15.10 -8.33
C SER A 367 -4.05 15.68 -8.97
N PHE A 368 -3.56 15.01 -10.02
CA PHE A 368 -2.40 15.43 -10.79
C PHE A 368 -2.73 15.47 -12.28
N ALA A 369 -2.02 16.30 -13.03
CA ALA A 369 -2.17 16.39 -14.46
C ALA A 369 -0.82 16.52 -15.16
N LYS A 370 -0.67 15.88 -16.33
CA LYS A 370 0.50 16.08 -17.18
C LYS A 370 0.13 16.08 -18.66
N ASP A 371 0.51 17.15 -19.34
CA ASP A 371 0.46 17.25 -20.80
C ASP A 371 1.89 17.09 -21.35
N LEU A 372 2.08 16.08 -22.21
CA LEU A 372 3.37 15.80 -22.86
C LEU A 372 3.64 16.69 -24.06
N GLN A 373 2.67 17.55 -24.42
CA GLN A 373 2.71 18.51 -25.52
C GLN A 373 3.09 17.83 -26.83
N GLY A 374 2.44 16.72 -27.18
CA GLY A 374 2.70 15.99 -28.42
C GLY A 374 2.50 14.49 -28.24
N ALA A 375 3.01 13.69 -29.18
CA ALA A 375 2.82 12.24 -29.19
C ALA A 375 3.79 11.43 -28.31
N GLY A 376 4.24 12.01 -27.20
CA GLY A 376 4.87 11.21 -26.13
C GLY A 376 3.86 10.19 -25.60
N SER A 377 4.29 8.97 -25.33
CA SER A 377 3.40 7.90 -24.89
C SER A 377 2.97 8.10 -23.42
N VAL A 378 1.66 8.26 -23.19
CA VAL A 378 1.12 8.42 -21.83
C VAL A 378 1.11 7.10 -21.05
N SER A 379 1.06 5.96 -21.75
CA SER A 379 1.14 4.63 -21.13
C SER A 379 2.52 4.41 -20.48
N LEU A 380 3.59 4.90 -21.11
CA LEU A 380 4.93 4.87 -20.53
C LEU A 380 5.07 5.84 -19.35
N VAL A 381 4.36 6.96 -19.35
CA VAL A 381 4.31 7.84 -18.18
C VAL A 381 3.60 7.15 -17.02
N LEU A 382 2.45 6.53 -17.28
CA LEU A 382 1.71 5.75 -16.29
C LEU A 382 2.57 4.62 -15.71
N GLN A 383 3.30 3.87 -16.55
CA GLN A 383 4.25 2.84 -16.12
C GLN A 383 5.22 3.35 -15.05
N GLY A 384 5.77 4.55 -15.23
CA GLY A 384 6.77 5.11 -14.33
C GLY A 384 6.22 5.75 -13.06
N VAL A 385 4.91 6.05 -12.97
CA VAL A 385 4.33 6.71 -11.78
C VAL A 385 3.35 5.82 -11.01
N LEU A 386 2.82 4.77 -11.63
CA LEU A 386 1.81 3.90 -10.99
C LEU A 386 2.32 3.27 -9.68
N PRO A 387 3.54 2.70 -9.57
CA PRO A 387 4.03 2.17 -8.30
C PRO A 387 4.04 3.21 -7.17
N LEU A 388 4.36 4.46 -7.51
CA LEU A 388 4.36 5.57 -6.56
C LEU A 388 2.93 5.91 -6.12
N LEU A 389 1.97 5.99 -7.05
CA LEU A 389 0.58 6.26 -6.74
C LEU A 389 -0.05 5.20 -5.83
N LEU A 390 0.35 3.94 -6.01
CA LEU A 390 -0.14 2.80 -5.24
C LEU A 390 0.41 2.77 -3.80
N LEU A 391 1.71 2.99 -3.60
CA LEU A 391 2.39 2.65 -2.33
C LEU A 391 2.78 3.84 -1.46
N SER A 392 2.75 5.07 -1.99
CA SER A 392 3.22 6.25 -1.25
C SER A 392 2.09 7.15 -0.74
N ARG A 393 0.83 6.70 -0.85
CA ARG A 393 -0.36 7.54 -0.62
C ARG A 393 -1.35 6.86 0.32
N ALA A 394 -2.10 7.68 1.06
CA ALA A 394 -3.16 7.22 1.98
C ALA A 394 -4.57 7.34 1.39
N THR A 395 -4.73 8.13 0.32
CA THR A 395 -6.03 8.40 -0.32
C THR A 395 -5.98 8.10 -1.81
N PRO A 396 -7.13 7.76 -2.43
CA PRO A 396 -7.24 7.62 -3.88
C PRO A 396 -6.72 8.84 -4.62
N THR A 397 -6.17 8.61 -5.81
CA THR A 397 -5.59 9.65 -6.67
C THR A 397 -6.17 9.60 -8.07
N THR A 398 -6.47 10.78 -8.62
CA THR A 398 -6.84 10.95 -10.02
C THR A 398 -5.66 11.55 -10.79
N LEU A 399 -5.28 10.94 -11.91
CA LEU A 399 -4.21 11.39 -12.79
C LEU A 399 -4.77 11.66 -14.20
N LYS A 400 -4.64 12.89 -14.67
CA LYS A 400 -5.04 13.30 -16.04
C LYS A 400 -3.82 13.40 -16.94
N LEU A 401 -3.76 12.59 -17.98
CA LEU A 401 -2.65 12.55 -18.94
C LEU A 401 -3.11 12.98 -20.33
N ARG A 402 -2.32 13.86 -20.96
CA ARG A 402 -2.48 14.26 -22.36
C ARG A 402 -1.24 13.91 -23.17
N GLY A 403 -1.44 13.19 -24.27
CA GLY A 403 -0.36 12.67 -25.10
C GLY A 403 -0.81 11.51 -25.99
N GLY A 404 0.16 10.83 -26.61
CA GLY A 404 -0.12 9.66 -27.44
C GLY A 404 -0.60 8.48 -26.61
N THR A 405 -1.77 7.92 -26.93
CA THR A 405 -2.33 6.71 -26.30
C THR A 405 -2.07 5.46 -27.13
N HIS A 406 -1.81 5.63 -28.43
CA HIS A 406 -1.46 4.57 -29.37
C HIS A 406 -0.21 5.02 -30.14
N VAL A 407 0.95 4.83 -29.52
CA VAL A 407 2.26 5.20 -30.08
C VAL A 407 3.03 3.92 -30.42
N PRO A 408 3.52 3.76 -31.67
CA PRO A 408 4.35 2.61 -32.04
C PRO A 408 5.53 2.41 -31.08
N PHE A 409 5.91 1.15 -30.85
CA PHE A 409 6.97 0.78 -29.90
C PHE A 409 6.69 1.18 -28.45
N SER A 410 5.41 1.33 -28.09
CA SER A 410 4.94 1.43 -26.71
C SER A 410 3.63 0.68 -26.54
N PRO A 411 3.31 0.17 -25.34
CA PRO A 411 2.03 -0.46 -25.09
C PRO A 411 0.90 0.55 -25.34
N PRO A 412 -0.14 0.23 -26.11
CA PRO A 412 -1.31 1.09 -26.23
C PRO A 412 -2.03 1.19 -24.88
N MET A 413 -2.94 2.15 -24.73
CA MET A 413 -3.73 2.22 -23.49
C MET A 413 -4.62 1.00 -23.27
N ASP A 414 -4.99 0.28 -24.34
CA ASP A 414 -5.77 -0.96 -24.28
C ASP A 414 -5.06 -2.10 -23.55
N PHE A 415 -3.72 -2.11 -23.64
CA PHE A 415 -2.88 -3.02 -22.88
C PHE A 415 -3.04 -2.79 -21.38
N TRP A 416 -3.21 -1.54 -20.95
CA TRP A 416 -3.40 -1.20 -19.54
C TRP A 416 -4.82 -1.51 -19.06
N THR A 417 -5.84 -1.33 -19.91
CA THR A 417 -7.24 -1.58 -19.53
C THR A 417 -7.60 -3.06 -19.48
N SER A 418 -7.02 -3.88 -20.36
CA SER A 418 -7.41 -5.29 -20.50
C SER A 418 -6.27 -6.27 -20.18
N GLY A 419 -5.07 -6.07 -20.74
CA GLY A 419 -3.95 -6.99 -20.58
C GLY A 419 -3.33 -6.98 -19.18
N LEU A 420 -2.81 -5.83 -18.75
CA LEU A 420 -2.08 -5.71 -17.49
C LEU A 420 -2.99 -5.65 -16.25
N ALA A 421 -4.24 -5.20 -16.41
CA ALA A 421 -5.20 -5.07 -15.32
C ALA A 421 -5.47 -6.42 -14.62
N GLN A 422 -5.57 -7.51 -15.39
CA GLN A 422 -5.85 -8.86 -14.87
C GLN A 422 -4.76 -9.39 -13.91
N PRO A 423 -3.47 -9.50 -14.31
CA PRO A 423 -2.44 -9.99 -13.40
C PRO A 423 -2.20 -9.03 -12.22
N LEU A 424 -2.34 -7.72 -12.40
CA LEU A 424 -2.24 -6.77 -11.29
C LEU A 424 -3.38 -6.93 -10.27
N ALA A 425 -4.61 -7.23 -10.71
CA ALA A 425 -5.73 -7.50 -9.81
C ALA A 425 -5.46 -8.70 -8.89
N LYS A 426 -4.77 -9.74 -9.38
CA LYS A 426 -4.32 -10.88 -8.57
C LYS A 426 -3.32 -10.49 -7.47
N MET A 427 -2.59 -9.39 -7.69
CA MET A 427 -1.67 -8.81 -6.73
C MET A 427 -2.37 -7.81 -5.79
N GLY A 428 -3.70 -7.69 -5.84
CA GLY A 428 -4.47 -6.72 -5.06
C GLY A 428 -4.38 -5.28 -5.56
N ILE A 429 -3.92 -5.08 -6.81
CA ILE A 429 -3.77 -3.76 -7.43
C ILE A 429 -4.95 -3.51 -8.38
N SER A 430 -5.67 -2.41 -8.16
CA SER A 430 -6.77 -1.97 -9.03
C SER A 430 -6.61 -0.50 -9.42
N TYR A 431 -6.91 -0.20 -10.68
CA TYR A 431 -7.03 1.15 -11.20
C TYR A 431 -8.11 1.18 -12.28
N GLU A 432 -8.66 2.36 -12.52
CA GLU A 432 -9.62 2.61 -13.59
C GLU A 432 -9.02 3.58 -14.59
N ILE A 433 -9.25 3.33 -15.88
CA ILE A 433 -8.76 4.17 -16.98
C ILE A 433 -9.95 4.58 -17.83
N ALA A 434 -10.24 5.88 -17.86
CA ALA A 434 -11.17 6.49 -18.80
C ALA A 434 -10.37 7.05 -19.98
N LEU A 435 -10.47 6.39 -21.14
CA LEU A 435 -9.89 6.86 -22.40
C LEU A 435 -10.90 7.79 -23.09
N GLU A 436 -10.77 9.09 -22.84
CA GLU A 436 -11.70 10.10 -23.36
C GLU A 436 -11.43 10.44 -24.84
N ALA A 437 -10.17 10.34 -25.27
CA ALA A 437 -9.79 10.54 -26.67
C ALA A 437 -8.53 9.74 -27.03
N CYS A 438 -8.51 9.14 -28.22
CA CYS A 438 -7.34 8.42 -28.72
C CYS A 438 -6.30 9.40 -29.32
N GLY A 439 -5.06 9.30 -28.86
CA GLY A 439 -3.92 10.08 -29.33
C GLY A 439 -2.97 9.28 -30.20
N PHE A 440 -2.75 9.74 -31.42
CA PHE A 440 -1.87 9.10 -32.41
C PHE A 440 -0.72 10.00 -32.83
N MET A 441 0.40 9.40 -33.24
CA MET A 441 1.51 10.12 -33.87
C MET A 441 1.04 10.89 -35.13
N PRO A 442 1.61 12.08 -35.43
CA PRO A 442 2.61 12.82 -34.65
C PRO A 442 2.00 13.75 -33.59
N LEU A 443 0.67 13.90 -33.55
CA LEU A 443 -0.02 14.94 -32.78
C LEU A 443 -0.19 14.58 -31.31
N GLY A 444 -0.49 13.32 -30.99
CA GLY A 444 -0.61 12.83 -29.62
C GLY A 444 -1.78 13.42 -28.83
N ARG A 445 -2.88 13.83 -29.48
CA ARG A 445 -4.01 14.52 -28.83
C ARG A 445 -4.91 13.60 -27.97
N GLY A 446 -4.33 12.58 -27.35
CA GLY A 446 -5.08 11.66 -26.50
C GLY A 446 -5.32 12.25 -25.12
N HIS A 447 -6.41 11.84 -24.50
CA HIS A 447 -6.78 12.21 -23.15
C HIS A 447 -7.13 10.95 -22.37
N VAL A 448 -6.44 10.75 -21.26
CA VAL A 448 -6.71 9.66 -20.33
C VAL A 448 -6.86 10.20 -18.92
N THR A 449 -7.92 9.80 -18.24
CA THR A 449 -8.06 9.96 -16.78
C THR A 449 -7.86 8.61 -16.12
N VAL A 450 -6.92 8.53 -15.17
CA VAL A 450 -6.60 7.32 -14.41
C VAL A 450 -6.97 7.53 -12.95
N SER A 451 -7.79 6.64 -12.39
CA SER A 451 -8.12 6.63 -10.96
C SER A 451 -7.41 5.46 -10.29
N VAL A 452 -6.63 5.75 -9.25
CA VAL A 452 -5.80 4.77 -8.56
C VAL A 452 -6.11 4.80 -7.07
N ALA A 453 -6.50 3.66 -6.51
CA ALA A 453 -6.62 3.49 -5.07
C ALA A 453 -5.26 3.08 -4.47
N PRO A 454 -4.86 3.62 -3.30
CA PRO A 454 -3.64 3.18 -2.64
C PRO A 454 -3.81 1.73 -2.17
N VAL A 455 -2.69 0.99 -2.16
CA VAL A 455 -2.66 -0.39 -1.67
C VAL A 455 -1.80 -0.47 -0.42
N SER A 456 -2.30 -1.21 0.56
CA SER A 456 -1.59 -1.49 1.82
C SER A 456 -0.45 -2.47 1.62
N VAL A 457 -0.71 -3.47 0.79
CA VAL A 457 0.11 -4.65 0.56
C VAL A 457 -0.11 -5.09 -0.87
N ILE A 458 0.98 -5.36 -1.58
CA ILE A 458 0.94 -6.04 -2.88
C ILE A 458 1.04 -7.54 -2.61
N GLN A 459 0.05 -8.30 -3.06
CA GLN A 459 0.02 -9.75 -2.90
C GLN A 459 1.02 -10.43 -3.84
N PRO A 460 1.67 -11.53 -3.42
CA PRO A 460 2.57 -12.26 -4.29
C PRO A 460 1.86 -12.85 -5.50
N LEU A 461 2.53 -12.81 -6.66
CA LEU A 461 1.97 -13.35 -7.90
C LEU A 461 2.50 -14.77 -8.15
N GLN A 462 1.58 -15.70 -8.41
CA GLN A 462 1.90 -17.08 -8.81
C GLN A 462 1.27 -17.38 -10.16
N LEU A 463 2.07 -17.30 -11.22
CA LEU A 463 1.68 -17.64 -12.59
C LEU A 463 2.74 -18.56 -13.20
N THR A 464 2.70 -19.83 -12.76
CA THR A 464 3.63 -20.89 -13.14
C THR A 464 2.93 -22.16 -13.61
N THR A 465 1.63 -22.11 -13.90
CA THR A 465 0.89 -23.25 -14.46
C THR A 465 0.63 -23.03 -15.94
N LYS A 466 1.15 -23.93 -16.79
CA LYS A 466 0.93 -23.87 -18.24
C LYS A 466 -0.55 -24.13 -18.50
N SER A 467 -1.15 -23.33 -19.36
CA SER A 467 -2.55 -23.50 -19.76
C SER A 467 -2.75 -22.84 -21.13
N ARG A 468 -3.51 -23.53 -21.99
CA ARG A 468 -3.93 -23.08 -23.33
C ARG A 468 -5.44 -23.21 -23.51
N GLU A 469 -6.16 -23.46 -22.42
CA GLU A 469 -7.62 -23.47 -22.41
C GLU A 469 -8.11 -22.03 -22.23
N ILE A 470 -8.69 -21.46 -23.28
CA ILE A 470 -9.08 -20.05 -23.33
C ILE A 470 -10.36 -19.84 -22.52
N ALA A 471 -10.27 -18.98 -21.50
CA ALA A 471 -11.42 -18.55 -20.70
C ALA A 471 -12.09 -17.30 -21.29
N ARG A 472 -11.30 -16.38 -21.85
CA ARG A 472 -11.81 -15.11 -22.35
C ARG A 472 -10.93 -14.55 -23.46
N VAL A 473 -11.57 -13.93 -24.46
CA VAL A 473 -10.90 -13.16 -25.51
C VAL A 473 -11.54 -11.79 -25.59
N GLN A 474 -10.73 -10.75 -25.46
CA GLN A 474 -11.16 -9.36 -25.62
C GLN A 474 -10.38 -8.71 -26.75
N SER A 475 -11.03 -7.86 -27.54
CA SER A 475 -10.36 -7.08 -28.57
C SER A 475 -10.87 -5.64 -28.63
N HIS A 476 -9.96 -4.70 -28.90
CA HIS A 476 -10.32 -3.33 -29.21
C HIS A 476 -9.73 -2.94 -30.57
N VAL A 477 -10.62 -2.53 -31.48
CA VAL A 477 -10.26 -2.01 -32.80
C VAL A 477 -10.47 -0.51 -32.79
N VAL A 478 -9.44 0.26 -33.14
CA VAL A 478 -9.56 1.70 -33.39
C VAL A 478 -9.20 1.99 -34.84
N VAL A 479 -10.19 2.42 -35.63
CA VAL A 479 -9.98 2.89 -37.01
C VAL A 479 -9.95 4.40 -36.99
N TYR A 480 -8.89 4.99 -37.53
CA TYR A 480 -8.66 6.42 -37.41
C TYR A 480 -8.13 7.06 -38.69
N ALA A 481 -8.06 8.40 -38.71
CA ALA A 481 -7.73 9.26 -39.85
C ALA A 481 -8.84 9.38 -40.92
N ALA A 482 -8.53 10.06 -42.03
CA ALA A 482 -9.50 10.36 -43.09
C ALA A 482 -9.96 9.06 -43.78
N GLY A 483 -11.28 8.85 -43.85
CA GLY A 483 -11.88 7.62 -44.38
C GLY A 483 -12.06 6.51 -43.34
N ALA A 484 -11.85 6.78 -42.04
CA ALA A 484 -12.16 5.83 -40.98
C ALA A 484 -13.67 5.50 -40.97
N SER A 485 -14.00 4.21 -40.86
CA SER A 485 -15.37 3.72 -40.97
C SER A 485 -15.65 2.55 -40.04
N ALA A 486 -16.93 2.39 -39.65
CA ALA A 486 -17.39 1.22 -38.91
C ALA A 486 -17.25 -0.08 -39.72
N ALA A 487 -17.41 -0.03 -41.05
CA ALA A 487 -17.22 -1.19 -41.91
C ALA A 487 -15.80 -1.78 -41.81
N THR A 488 -14.77 -0.93 -41.62
CA THR A 488 -13.40 -1.40 -41.39
C THR A 488 -13.24 -2.06 -40.02
N VAL A 489 -13.95 -1.55 -38.99
CA VAL A 489 -14.00 -2.19 -37.66
C VAL A 489 -14.62 -3.58 -37.76
N ASP A 490 -15.76 -3.70 -38.45
CA ASP A 490 -16.47 -4.97 -38.63
C ASP A 490 -15.62 -5.98 -39.41
N ALA A 491 -14.93 -5.52 -40.46
CA ALA A 491 -13.97 -6.35 -41.20
C ALA A 491 -12.81 -6.81 -40.32
N CYS A 492 -12.25 -5.94 -39.46
CA CYS A 492 -11.24 -6.33 -38.48
C CYS A 492 -11.77 -7.40 -37.52
N HIS A 493 -12.97 -7.22 -36.97
CA HIS A 493 -13.57 -8.20 -36.06
C HIS A 493 -13.76 -9.56 -36.74
N HIS A 494 -14.30 -9.57 -37.96
CA HIS A 494 -14.51 -10.79 -38.74
C HIS A 494 -13.21 -11.54 -39.03
N HIS A 495 -12.21 -10.84 -39.58
CA HIS A 495 -10.92 -11.43 -39.92
C HIS A 495 -10.16 -11.89 -38.67
N LEU A 496 -10.21 -11.11 -37.59
CA LEU A 496 -9.57 -11.47 -36.33
C LEU A 496 -10.14 -12.76 -35.75
N LYS A 497 -11.48 -12.92 -35.77
CA LYS A 497 -12.14 -14.14 -35.29
C LYS A 497 -11.62 -15.39 -36.00
N ILE A 498 -11.54 -15.34 -37.34
CA ILE A 498 -11.03 -16.45 -38.15
C ILE A 498 -9.57 -16.74 -37.83
N ALA A 499 -8.75 -15.68 -37.74
CA ALA A 499 -7.32 -15.81 -37.51
C ALA A 499 -7.01 -16.35 -36.11
N LEU A 500 -7.73 -15.91 -35.06
CA LEU A 500 -7.60 -16.44 -33.71
C LEU A 500 -8.01 -17.90 -33.61
N THR A 501 -9.13 -18.28 -34.24
CA THR A 501 -9.56 -19.69 -34.27
C THR A 501 -8.51 -20.56 -34.95
N THR A 502 -7.92 -20.09 -36.04
CA THR A 502 -6.84 -20.79 -36.75
C THR A 502 -5.56 -20.89 -35.91
N ALA A 503 -5.18 -19.81 -35.24
CA ALA A 503 -3.91 -19.72 -34.52
C ALA A 503 -3.94 -20.41 -33.15
N LEU A 504 -5.04 -20.31 -32.41
CA LEU A 504 -5.13 -20.72 -31.01
C LEU A 504 -6.12 -21.87 -30.76
N GLY A 505 -6.90 -22.23 -31.79
CA GLY A 505 -7.96 -23.23 -31.68
C GLY A 505 -9.32 -22.64 -31.23
N PRO A 506 -10.30 -23.51 -30.94
CA PRO A 506 -11.62 -23.10 -30.49
C PRO A 506 -11.57 -22.28 -29.20
N HIS A 507 -12.35 -21.20 -29.15
CA HIS A 507 -12.41 -20.28 -28.01
C HIS A 507 -13.84 -19.75 -27.81
N PRO A 508 -14.16 -19.21 -26.62
CA PRO A 508 -15.44 -18.54 -26.36
C PRO A 508 -15.66 -17.32 -27.29
N VAL A 509 -16.85 -16.74 -27.22
CA VAL A 509 -17.18 -15.51 -27.95
C VAL A 509 -16.17 -14.41 -27.61
N ILE A 510 -15.74 -13.68 -28.64
CA ILE A 510 -14.82 -12.55 -28.49
C ILE A 510 -15.62 -11.31 -28.06
N GLU A 511 -15.29 -10.75 -26.91
CA GLU A 511 -15.77 -9.44 -26.48
C GLU A 511 -15.00 -8.36 -27.26
N SER A 512 -15.59 -7.87 -28.35
CA SER A 512 -14.94 -6.89 -29.22
C SER A 512 -15.58 -5.52 -29.11
N HIS A 513 -14.76 -4.50 -28.88
CA HIS A 513 -15.15 -3.10 -28.96
C HIS A 513 -14.52 -2.43 -30.18
N GLY A 514 -15.20 -1.42 -30.72
CA GLY A 514 -14.80 -0.72 -31.93
C GLY A 514 -14.96 0.78 -31.81
N THR A 515 -13.89 1.52 -32.08
CA THR A 515 -13.86 2.99 -32.05
C THR A 515 -13.49 3.54 -33.43
N VAL A 516 -14.22 4.54 -33.91
CA VAL A 516 -13.92 5.24 -35.17
C VAL A 516 -13.58 6.70 -34.85
N GLN A 517 -12.38 7.15 -35.27
CA GLN A 517 -11.93 8.52 -35.01
C GLN A 517 -11.39 9.20 -36.28
N ALA A 518 -12.23 10.00 -36.92
CA ALA A 518 -11.86 10.74 -38.13
C ALA A 518 -11.11 12.04 -37.81
N PHE A 519 -9.97 12.25 -38.46
CA PHE A 519 -9.24 13.52 -38.45
C PHE A 519 -8.39 13.67 -39.71
N LYS A 520 -8.01 14.90 -40.05
CA LYS A 520 -7.14 15.18 -41.21
C LYS A 520 -5.74 14.61 -40.96
N ALA A 521 -5.38 13.55 -41.67
CA ALA A 521 -4.05 12.93 -41.64
C ALA A 521 -3.61 12.53 -43.05
N LYS A 522 -2.29 12.38 -43.25
CA LYS A 522 -1.75 11.82 -44.49
C LYS A 522 -1.93 10.29 -44.51
N GLY A 523 -2.31 9.74 -45.66
CA GLY A 523 -2.19 8.31 -45.94
C GLY A 523 -3.40 7.43 -45.60
N GLY A 524 -4.63 7.95 -45.75
CA GLY A 524 -5.87 7.17 -45.62
C GLY A 524 -6.18 6.69 -44.20
N PRO A 525 -7.19 5.82 -44.02
CA PRO A 525 -7.52 5.25 -42.73
C PRO A 525 -6.41 4.34 -42.22
N LYS A 526 -6.23 4.34 -40.91
CA LYS A 526 -5.27 3.50 -40.19
C LYS A 526 -5.99 2.70 -39.11
N ILE A 527 -5.39 1.58 -38.73
CA ILE A 527 -5.96 0.65 -37.75
C ILE A 527 -4.97 0.53 -36.58
N ALA A 528 -5.48 0.70 -35.36
CA ALA A 528 -4.87 0.16 -34.16
C ALA A 528 -5.74 -1.02 -33.69
N LEU A 529 -5.10 -2.13 -33.36
CA LEU A 529 -5.78 -3.36 -32.94
C LEU A 529 -5.07 -3.91 -31.72
N HIS A 530 -5.81 -4.13 -30.64
CA HIS A 530 -5.31 -4.79 -29.44
C HIS A 530 -6.17 -6.01 -29.13
N VAL A 531 -5.53 -7.10 -28.73
CA VAL A 531 -6.18 -8.35 -28.33
C VAL A 531 -5.56 -8.84 -27.03
N THR A 532 -6.42 -9.25 -26.11
CA THR A 532 -6.07 -9.91 -24.85
C THR A 532 -6.74 -11.27 -24.79
N VAL A 533 -5.94 -12.31 -24.57
CA VAL A 533 -6.41 -13.70 -24.36
C VAL A 533 -6.08 -14.11 -22.94
N GLU A 534 -7.11 -14.51 -22.19
CA GLU A 534 -7.00 -15.06 -20.84
C GLU A 534 -7.33 -16.56 -20.85
N THR A 535 -6.56 -17.35 -20.11
CA THR A 535 -6.81 -18.79 -19.95
C THR A 535 -7.53 -19.12 -18.64
N THR A 536 -8.05 -20.33 -18.49
CA THR A 536 -8.73 -20.79 -17.27
C THR A 536 -7.85 -20.81 -16.03
N HIS A 537 -6.53 -20.88 -16.21
CA HIS A 537 -5.54 -20.77 -15.13
C HIS A 537 -5.03 -19.33 -14.96
N GLY A 538 -5.64 -18.40 -15.70
CA GLY A 538 -5.40 -16.98 -15.62
C GLY A 538 -4.04 -16.55 -16.18
N ASN A 539 -3.52 -17.29 -17.16
CA ASN A 539 -2.45 -16.83 -18.03
C ASN A 539 -3.01 -15.74 -18.95
N VAL A 540 -2.18 -14.76 -19.32
CA VAL A 540 -2.63 -13.61 -20.11
C VAL A 540 -1.64 -13.34 -21.24
N PHE A 541 -2.14 -13.25 -22.47
CA PHE A 541 -1.33 -12.95 -23.65
C PHE A 541 -1.93 -11.79 -24.42
N THR A 542 -1.09 -10.87 -24.85
CA THR A 542 -1.50 -9.71 -25.62
C THR A 542 -0.86 -9.67 -27.00
N GLY A 543 -1.58 -9.07 -27.95
CA GLY A 543 -1.06 -8.71 -29.27
C GLY A 543 -1.57 -7.34 -29.67
N SER A 544 -0.69 -6.48 -30.18
CA SER A 544 -0.99 -5.09 -30.51
C SER A 544 -0.39 -4.68 -31.86
N CYS A 545 -1.19 -4.03 -32.69
CA CYS A 545 -0.72 -3.34 -33.86
C CYS A 545 -1.15 -1.88 -33.80
N ILE A 546 -0.28 -0.97 -34.23
CA ILE A 546 -0.57 0.46 -34.31
C ILE A 546 -0.19 0.94 -35.71
N ALA A 547 -1.07 1.73 -36.32
CA ALA A 547 -0.88 2.33 -37.64
C ALA A 547 -0.84 1.34 -38.83
N ALA A 548 -1.50 0.19 -38.71
CA ALA A 548 -1.73 -0.71 -39.84
C ALA A 548 -2.54 -0.01 -40.93
N THR A 549 -2.23 -0.33 -42.18
CA THR A 549 -2.86 0.30 -43.36
C THR A 549 -3.92 -0.59 -44.01
N SER A 550 -4.03 -1.84 -43.58
CA SER A 550 -5.05 -2.79 -44.03
C SER A 550 -5.49 -3.69 -42.87
N VAL A 551 -6.69 -4.25 -43.00
CA VAL A 551 -7.24 -5.22 -42.03
C VAL A 551 -6.32 -6.43 -41.92
N ALA A 552 -5.86 -6.97 -43.06
CA ALA A 552 -4.95 -8.11 -43.10
C ALA A 552 -3.66 -7.82 -42.32
N SER A 553 -2.98 -6.69 -42.59
CA SER A 553 -1.73 -6.39 -41.89
C SER A 553 -1.93 -6.17 -40.40
N ALA A 554 -3.07 -5.60 -39.98
CA ALA A 554 -3.39 -5.41 -38.57
C ALA A 554 -3.55 -6.76 -37.86
N VAL A 555 -4.36 -7.66 -38.44
CA VAL A 555 -4.63 -8.99 -37.88
C VAL A 555 -3.36 -9.85 -37.87
N ASP A 556 -2.62 -9.90 -38.98
CA ASP A 556 -1.39 -10.69 -39.08
C ASP A 556 -0.34 -10.25 -38.05
N SER A 557 -0.18 -8.94 -37.84
CA SER A 557 0.75 -8.39 -36.85
C SER A 557 0.36 -8.79 -35.42
N VAL A 558 -0.92 -8.68 -35.07
CA VAL A 558 -1.43 -9.02 -33.74
C VAL A 558 -1.31 -10.52 -33.47
N ILE A 559 -1.66 -11.36 -34.45
CA ILE A 559 -1.52 -12.82 -34.32
C ILE A 559 -0.05 -13.21 -34.18
N ALA A 560 0.84 -12.62 -34.98
CA ALA A 560 2.27 -12.89 -34.90
C ALA A 560 2.84 -12.51 -33.52
N GLU A 561 2.41 -11.38 -32.94
CA GLU A 561 2.82 -10.97 -31.60
C GLU A 561 2.27 -11.89 -30.50
N LEU A 562 0.97 -12.20 -30.55
CA LEU A 562 0.33 -13.05 -29.55
C LEU A 562 0.94 -14.46 -29.53
N ARG A 563 1.29 -15.00 -30.71
CA ARG A 563 1.94 -16.30 -30.84
C ARG A 563 3.32 -16.38 -30.21
N ARG A 564 4.06 -15.26 -30.10
CA ARG A 564 5.37 -15.26 -29.40
C ARG A 564 5.22 -15.69 -27.93
N GLY A 565 4.15 -15.23 -27.28
CA GLY A 565 3.81 -15.67 -25.92
C GLY A 565 3.15 -17.05 -25.90
N TRP A 566 2.14 -17.25 -26.74
CA TRP A 566 1.33 -18.47 -26.78
C TRP A 566 2.14 -19.74 -27.08
N ASP A 567 3.08 -19.68 -28.02
CA ASP A 567 3.85 -20.86 -28.44
C ASP A 567 5.05 -21.15 -27.50
N SER A 568 5.32 -20.27 -26.52
CA SER A 568 6.51 -20.33 -25.66
C SER A 568 6.34 -21.06 -24.33
N ASP A 569 5.22 -21.76 -24.10
CA ASP A 569 4.83 -22.32 -22.80
C ASP A 569 4.68 -21.30 -21.65
N ALA A 570 4.85 -20.00 -21.91
CA ALA A 570 4.74 -18.95 -20.92
C ALA A 570 3.32 -18.85 -20.32
N CYS A 571 3.24 -18.19 -19.17
CA CYS A 571 1.98 -17.78 -18.55
C CYS A 571 1.62 -16.33 -18.89
N VAL A 572 2.61 -15.51 -19.26
CA VAL A 572 2.39 -14.16 -19.78
C VAL A 572 3.36 -13.84 -20.92
N ASP A 573 3.01 -12.89 -21.78
CA ASP A 573 3.95 -12.37 -22.78
C ASP A 573 5.06 -11.48 -22.17
N GLU A 574 6.06 -11.13 -22.98
CA GLU A 574 7.23 -10.37 -22.53
C GLU A 574 6.91 -8.94 -22.06
N HIS A 575 5.87 -8.31 -22.61
CA HIS A 575 5.45 -6.95 -22.26
C HIS A 575 4.62 -6.91 -20.99
N ILE A 576 3.80 -7.93 -20.73
CA ILE A 576 3.17 -8.10 -19.43
C ILE A 576 4.25 -8.40 -18.38
N ALA A 577 5.18 -9.31 -18.68
CA ALA A 577 6.26 -9.67 -17.76
C ALA A 577 7.08 -8.45 -17.34
N ASP A 578 7.55 -7.64 -18.28
CA ASP A 578 8.39 -6.46 -17.98
C ASP A 578 7.71 -5.45 -17.04
N ASN A 579 6.37 -5.38 -17.06
CA ASN A 579 5.57 -4.51 -16.20
C ASN A 579 5.31 -5.13 -14.83
N LEU A 580 5.22 -6.46 -14.71
CA LEU A 580 4.90 -7.15 -13.46
C LEU A 580 6.09 -7.27 -12.51
N LEU A 581 7.33 -7.32 -13.02
CA LEU A 581 8.52 -7.58 -12.21
C LEU A 581 8.71 -6.59 -11.06
N VAL A 582 8.39 -5.30 -11.27
CA VAL A 582 8.49 -4.29 -10.21
C VAL A 582 7.53 -4.59 -9.06
N TYR A 583 6.31 -5.03 -9.36
CA TYR A 583 5.31 -5.37 -8.36
C TYR A 583 5.65 -6.69 -7.66
N MET A 584 6.24 -7.66 -8.38
CA MET A 584 6.72 -8.91 -7.77
C MET A 584 7.79 -8.63 -6.71
N ALA A 585 8.73 -7.74 -7.00
CA ALA A 585 9.77 -7.35 -6.03
C ALA A 585 9.20 -6.57 -4.83
N LEU A 586 8.13 -5.80 -5.03
CA LEU A 586 7.47 -5.02 -3.98
C LEU A 586 6.42 -5.82 -3.17
N ALA A 587 6.05 -7.04 -3.62
CA ALA A 587 5.05 -7.89 -2.98
C ALA A 587 5.51 -8.43 -1.62
N THR A 588 4.59 -8.63 -0.68
CA THR A 588 4.89 -9.22 0.64
C THR A 588 4.87 -10.75 0.57
N GLY A 589 5.89 -11.33 -0.07
CA GLY A 589 6.07 -12.77 -0.19
C GLY A 589 6.57 -13.21 -1.56
N ALA A 590 6.86 -14.50 -1.67
CA ALA A 590 7.49 -15.06 -2.86
C ALA A 590 6.55 -15.02 -4.08
N SER A 591 7.04 -14.43 -5.17
CA SER A 591 6.36 -14.40 -6.46
C SER A 591 7.12 -15.25 -7.48
N ALA A 592 6.38 -15.89 -8.39
CA ALA A 592 6.96 -16.63 -9.51
C ALA A 592 6.12 -16.43 -10.77
N LEU A 593 6.80 -16.12 -11.87
CA LEU A 593 6.19 -15.80 -13.16
C LEU A 593 6.90 -16.57 -14.28
N ARG A 594 6.15 -17.41 -15.00
CA ARG A 594 6.67 -18.08 -16.20
C ARG A 594 6.52 -17.18 -17.43
N VAL A 595 7.64 -16.90 -18.08
CA VAL A 595 7.75 -15.99 -19.23
C VAL A 595 8.44 -16.70 -20.41
N PRO A 596 8.39 -16.16 -21.64
CA PRO A 596 9.08 -16.74 -22.78
C PRO A 596 10.59 -16.84 -22.52
N ARG A 597 11.22 -17.93 -22.96
CA ARG A 597 12.67 -18.12 -22.82
C ARG A 597 13.45 -17.12 -23.65
N THR A 598 12.98 -16.86 -24.87
CA THR A 598 13.52 -15.90 -25.81
C THR A 598 12.54 -14.76 -25.98
N THR A 599 13.02 -13.53 -25.78
CA THR A 599 12.24 -12.30 -25.92
C THR A 599 12.70 -11.53 -27.16
N SER A 600 11.82 -10.70 -27.73
CA SER A 600 12.18 -9.83 -28.87
C SER A 600 12.99 -8.61 -28.43
N SER A 601 12.98 -8.33 -27.13
CA SER A 601 13.65 -7.22 -26.46
C SER A 601 14.50 -7.69 -25.27
N GLN A 602 15.36 -6.81 -24.76
CA GLN A 602 16.09 -7.01 -23.49
C GLN A 602 15.39 -6.32 -22.31
N HIS A 603 14.11 -5.98 -22.43
CA HIS A 603 13.37 -5.23 -21.41
C HIS A 603 13.24 -5.97 -20.07
N ILE A 604 13.04 -7.30 -20.11
CA ILE A 604 13.02 -8.12 -18.89
C ILE A 604 14.37 -8.00 -18.16
N GLU A 605 15.48 -8.09 -18.89
CA GLU A 605 16.81 -8.11 -18.27
C GLU A 605 17.19 -6.76 -17.69
N ALA A 606 16.84 -5.68 -18.40
CA ALA A 606 16.97 -4.33 -17.90
C ALA A 606 16.12 -4.12 -16.63
N ALA A 607 14.90 -4.64 -16.61
CA ALA A 607 14.04 -4.55 -15.43
C ALA A 607 14.63 -5.30 -14.23
N LEU A 608 15.06 -6.54 -14.41
CA LEU A 608 15.69 -7.35 -13.36
C LEU A 608 16.91 -6.63 -12.77
N HIS A 609 17.78 -6.09 -13.63
CA HIS A 609 18.97 -5.35 -13.20
C HIS A 609 18.63 -4.11 -12.36
N VAL A 610 17.73 -3.26 -12.85
CA VAL A 610 17.34 -2.03 -12.16
C VAL A 610 16.61 -2.34 -10.86
N ILE A 611 15.68 -3.29 -10.87
CA ILE A 611 14.91 -3.65 -9.67
C ILE A 611 15.84 -4.19 -8.59
N GLN A 612 16.78 -5.08 -8.94
CA GLN A 612 17.75 -5.61 -7.99
C GLN A 612 18.65 -4.50 -7.44
N ALA A 613 19.14 -3.58 -8.29
CA ALA A 613 19.99 -2.46 -7.86
C ALA A 613 19.25 -1.51 -6.91
N MET A 614 17.96 -1.27 -7.13
CA MET A 614 17.17 -0.32 -6.34
C MET A 614 16.58 -0.92 -5.05
N THR A 615 16.18 -2.19 -5.09
CA THR A 615 15.42 -2.84 -3.99
C THR A 615 16.24 -3.86 -3.21
N GLY A 616 17.38 -4.31 -3.74
CA GLY A 616 18.16 -5.42 -3.19
C GLY A 616 17.49 -6.80 -3.33
N VAL A 617 16.28 -6.90 -3.88
CA VAL A 617 15.56 -8.17 -4.04
C VAL A 617 16.19 -8.97 -5.18
N PRO A 618 16.71 -10.18 -4.93
CA PRO A 618 17.28 -11.01 -5.98
C PRO A 618 16.17 -11.69 -6.79
N PHE A 619 16.39 -11.82 -8.09
CA PHE A 619 15.61 -12.69 -8.96
C PHE A 619 16.41 -13.94 -9.32
N THR A 620 15.75 -15.09 -9.22
CA THR A 620 16.26 -16.37 -9.73
C THR A 620 15.58 -16.68 -11.05
N ILE A 621 16.37 -17.07 -12.04
CA ILE A 621 15.90 -17.46 -13.37
C ILE A 621 16.05 -18.97 -13.49
N LEU A 622 14.93 -19.68 -13.61
CA LEU A 622 14.90 -21.14 -13.74
C LEU A 622 14.47 -21.52 -15.17
N PRO A 623 15.33 -22.15 -15.99
CA PRO A 623 14.94 -22.63 -17.30
C PRO A 623 13.83 -23.69 -17.22
N ASP A 624 12.83 -23.63 -18.12
CA ASP A 624 11.73 -24.59 -18.20
C ASP A 624 11.26 -24.74 -19.66
N GLY A 625 11.94 -25.60 -20.41
CA GLY A 625 11.65 -25.87 -21.83
C GLY A 625 11.81 -24.63 -22.73
N ASN A 626 10.71 -24.23 -23.38
CA ASN A 626 10.61 -23.01 -24.21
C ASN A 626 10.31 -21.73 -23.40
N SER A 627 10.22 -21.87 -22.08
CA SER A 627 9.97 -20.79 -21.14
C SER A 627 11.08 -20.69 -20.09
N ARG A 628 10.95 -19.71 -19.21
CA ARG A 628 11.74 -19.59 -17.98
C ARG A 628 10.85 -19.06 -16.86
N ILE A 629 11.13 -19.48 -15.63
CA ILE A 629 10.45 -18.96 -14.44
C ILE A 629 11.35 -17.90 -13.82
N LEU A 630 10.80 -16.69 -13.69
CA LEU A 630 11.38 -15.60 -12.91
C LEU A 630 10.77 -15.67 -11.51
N ALA A 631 11.58 -15.99 -10.51
CA ALA A 631 11.14 -16.10 -9.13
C ALA A 631 11.89 -15.07 -8.27
N CYS A 632 11.18 -14.45 -7.34
CA CYS A 632 11.80 -13.62 -6.31
C CYS A 632 11.11 -13.86 -4.97
N PRO A 633 11.81 -13.69 -3.84
CA PRO A 633 11.20 -13.81 -2.52
C PRO A 633 10.20 -12.68 -2.22
N GLY A 634 10.00 -11.76 -3.16
CA GLY A 634 9.40 -10.47 -2.93
C GLY A 634 10.16 -9.68 -1.87
N ARG A 635 9.46 -8.77 -1.24
CA ARG A 635 9.96 -8.04 -0.10
C ARG A 635 10.03 -8.96 1.11
N GLN A 636 11.24 -9.32 1.51
CA GLN A 636 11.48 -9.94 2.81
C GLN A 636 11.07 -8.93 3.90
N PRO A 637 10.27 -9.31 4.91
CA PRO A 637 10.24 -8.55 6.16
C PRO A 637 11.69 -8.45 6.65
N GLN A 638 12.15 -7.25 7.00
CA GLN A 638 13.57 -7.00 7.33
C GLN A 638 14.09 -8.06 8.31
N LYS A 639 15.07 -8.86 7.87
CA LYS A 639 15.90 -9.67 8.76
C LYS A 639 16.94 -8.73 9.36
N THR A 640 16.78 -8.34 10.62
CA THR A 640 17.80 -7.62 11.38
C THR A 640 18.82 -8.65 11.90
N HIS A 641 20.05 -8.57 11.38
CA HIS A 641 21.20 -9.31 11.90
C HIS A 641 21.66 -8.76 13.26
#